data_AF-A0AAD8Y3K7-F1
#
_entry.id   AF-A0AAD8Y3K7-F1
#
_cell.length_a   1.000
_cell.length_b   1.000
_cell.length_c   1.000
_cell.angle_alpha   90.00
_cell.angle_beta   90.00
_cell.angle_gamma   90.00
#
_symmetry.space_group_name_H-M   'P 1'
#
loop_
_entity.id
_entity.type
_entity.pdbx_description
1 polymer ?
#
loop_
_entity_poly.entity_id
_entity_poly.type
_entity_poly.pdbx_seq_one_letter_code
_entity_poly.pdbx_strand_id
1 'polypeptide(L)'
;MVDFTVRYLPEDTFSFIIYSHVCSRTFFLAILVFSFQIAVYALLAYDITDLTNEINPFKLPVNVEMPVRIAEAFAIVVAVTTQDDVQQALNLMRDGYDQDPANHSSLDQTFPEATKAKWILSIFLRAFEGLFGLALTFLLIMQSTTVLDLLLNFLAMEFVSQLDDGVFVLTRAGFFGRTLSEEAKRMSDEDTPYKVTVPCTASFAAATYFIILSGTFFAFWWIIRTKQVSGEFLCQQIFAQFGDEVVPMLGAFTGLYSRHTNSYGNRLSYIDDRVGGALLAYCLEQKRWTLSLVTDNVYDPCTWIAASDETIDFDVLTTATSQWVVKDAAKGILPLSQHFLACQDHMHIDNLCGKYGNRIIGDEDDKYGCKCKRGRYGLRCEYKEPCQKMEISQDYNNGFVKRGGTNSSSYFASTFYLLEGAEAYNHPVYTSLLGTGQEIIHHELLPPPDQDVDVTLGDNQTLSNVTDIDIIVFTGVRWILSYKSWFPGLKDINDVSEMAEYFSKKFHGHFTKYTALYISEPAYVSETLYMDSQTGAEASPSNLKWQYSSALAAFQSTFDQRLQPDLEKSPVLTKFSCIEENGVDGPGLEKKSNGGIGAFIGIALAAAFVLTVAYFVCCPNRKTQQMDVEMEELQFDENEEIDVEQDVTAAAECKVDDW
;
A
#
# COMPACT_ATOMS: atom_id res chain seq x y z
N MET A 1 29.84 35.93 41.88
CA MET A 1 29.37 36.47 40.58
C MET A 1 30.04 35.59 39.54
N VAL A 2 29.28 34.71 38.89
CA VAL A 2 29.84 33.79 37.88
C VAL A 2 30.26 34.63 36.68
N ASP A 3 31.53 34.56 36.27
CA ASP A 3 32.02 35.31 35.13
C ASP A 3 31.52 34.63 33.85
N PHE A 4 30.46 35.18 33.25
CA PHE A 4 29.86 34.65 32.03
C PHE A 4 30.72 34.85 30.77
N THR A 5 31.91 35.46 30.89
CA THR A 5 32.83 35.71 29.76
C THR A 5 33.77 34.53 29.47
N VAL A 6 33.83 33.57 30.39
CA VAL A 6 34.62 32.34 30.27
C VAL A 6 33.76 31.25 29.61
N ARG A 7 34.27 30.69 28.50
CA ARG A 7 33.64 29.57 27.79
C ARG A 7 34.63 28.41 27.65
N TYR A 8 34.08 27.21 27.52
CA TYR A 8 34.80 25.96 27.30
C TYR A 8 34.30 25.33 26.00
N LEU A 9 35.17 24.58 25.34
CA LEU A 9 34.75 23.74 24.22
C LEU A 9 33.80 22.66 24.76
N PRO A 10 32.75 22.29 24.02
CA PRO A 10 31.88 21.19 24.43
C PRO A 10 32.67 19.87 24.58
N GLU A 11 32.29 19.05 25.56
CA GLU A 11 32.90 17.74 25.84
C GLU A 11 32.38 16.65 24.89
N ASP A 12 32.50 16.89 23.58
CA ASP A 12 32.01 16.02 22.52
C ASP A 12 33.15 15.57 21.57
N THR A 13 32.86 14.60 20.70
CA THR A 13 33.88 14.15 19.73
C THR A 13 34.19 15.19 18.66
N PHE A 14 33.26 16.09 18.34
CA PHE A 14 33.47 17.14 17.35
C PHE A 14 34.51 18.17 17.77
N SER A 15 34.73 18.36 19.07
CA SER A 15 35.79 19.21 19.61
C SER A 15 37.18 18.63 19.27
N PHE A 16 37.32 17.31 19.11
CA PHE A 16 38.57 16.72 18.61
C PHE A 16 38.93 17.20 17.21
N ILE A 17 37.94 17.52 16.36
CA ILE A 17 38.17 18.05 15.00
C ILE A 17 38.84 19.42 15.06
N ILE A 18 38.43 20.26 16.03
CA ILE A 18 39.00 21.59 16.25
C ILE A 18 40.43 21.47 16.76
N TYR A 19 40.62 20.59 17.74
CA TYR A 19 41.83 20.49 18.55
C TYR A 19 42.99 19.76 17.88
N SER A 20 42.70 18.62 17.23
CA SER A 20 43.73 17.66 16.83
C SER A 20 44.32 17.97 15.44
N HIS A 21 45.51 17.44 15.16
CA HIS A 21 46.06 17.50 13.80
C HIS A 21 45.16 16.75 12.81
N VAL A 22 45.09 17.24 11.58
CA VAL A 22 44.38 16.55 10.50
C VAL A 22 45.03 15.17 10.32
N CYS A 23 44.21 14.12 10.20
CA CYS A 23 44.64 12.72 10.13
C CYS A 23 45.32 12.16 11.40
N SER A 24 45.25 12.86 12.53
CA SER A 24 45.56 12.23 13.82
C SER A 24 44.54 11.14 14.14
N ARG A 25 44.89 10.23 15.06
CA ARG A 25 43.97 9.18 15.53
C ARG A 25 42.69 9.78 16.12
N THR A 26 42.80 10.91 16.80
CA THR A 26 41.70 11.65 17.43
C THR A 26 40.76 12.26 16.40
N PHE A 27 41.33 12.86 15.35
CA PHE A 27 40.56 13.34 14.20
C PHE A 27 39.78 12.22 13.52
N PHE A 28 40.43 11.08 13.26
CA PHE A 28 39.77 9.91 12.67
C PHE A 28 38.67 9.34 13.57
N LEU A 29 38.87 9.31 14.89
CA LEU A 29 37.84 8.86 15.82
C LEU A 29 36.58 9.73 15.73
N ALA A 30 36.73 11.07 15.71
CA ALA A 30 35.59 11.98 15.58
C ALA A 30 34.82 11.77 14.27
N ILE A 31 35.54 11.65 13.14
CA ILE A 31 34.91 11.37 11.85
C ILE A 31 34.22 10.00 11.86
N LEU A 32 34.82 8.97 12.46
CA LEU A 32 34.23 7.63 12.57
C LEU A 32 32.91 7.68 13.34
N VAL A 33 32.87 8.39 14.47
CA VAL A 33 31.68 8.53 15.32
C VAL A 33 30.56 9.23 14.56
N PHE A 34 30.84 10.40 13.97
CA PHE A 34 29.88 11.12 13.13
C PHE A 34 29.34 10.22 12.00
N SER A 35 30.22 9.48 11.33
CA SER A 35 29.83 8.59 10.23
C SER A 35 28.93 7.46 10.69
N PHE A 36 29.21 6.91 11.88
CA PHE A 36 28.38 5.89 12.50
C PHE A 36 27.00 6.45 12.84
N GLN A 37 26.90 7.62 13.47
CA GLN A 37 25.63 8.27 13.78
C GLN A 37 24.81 8.57 12.51
N ILE A 38 25.42 9.16 11.48
CA ILE A 38 24.76 9.42 10.20
C ILE A 38 24.31 8.11 9.52
N ALA A 39 25.09 7.04 9.60
CA ALA A 39 24.68 5.73 9.06
C ALA A 39 23.45 5.17 9.80
N VAL A 40 23.41 5.27 11.13
CA VAL A 40 22.24 4.86 11.92
C VAL A 40 21.02 5.70 11.56
N TYR A 41 21.17 7.02 11.45
CA TYR A 41 20.09 7.89 11.01
C TYR A 41 19.62 7.60 9.58
N ALA A 42 20.52 7.28 8.65
CA ALA A 42 20.16 6.91 7.28
C ALA A 42 19.40 5.57 7.22
N LEU A 43 19.81 4.58 8.01
CA LEU A 43 19.09 3.31 8.14
C LEU A 43 17.69 3.52 8.70
N LEU A 44 17.56 4.36 9.72
CA LEU A 44 16.26 4.72 10.29
C LEU A 44 15.40 5.47 9.27
N ALA A 45 15.97 6.45 8.55
CA ALA A 45 15.30 7.19 7.49
C ALA A 45 14.75 6.26 6.39
N TYR A 46 15.52 5.22 6.05
CA TYR A 46 15.12 4.19 5.08
C TYR A 46 13.95 3.35 5.60
N ASP A 47 14.02 2.86 6.85
CA ASP A 47 12.96 2.03 7.44
C ASP A 47 11.62 2.77 7.58
N ILE A 48 11.68 4.05 7.97
CA ILE A 48 10.49 4.89 8.14
C ILE A 48 9.88 5.34 6.79
N THR A 49 10.63 5.24 5.68
CA THR A 49 10.19 5.73 4.36
C THR A 49 9.87 4.57 3.43
N ASP A 50 8.59 4.40 3.11
CA ASP A 50 8.11 3.52 2.06
C ASP A 50 8.07 4.24 0.70
N LEU A 51 9.17 4.20 -0.03
CA LEU A 51 9.25 4.78 -1.37
C LEU A 51 8.31 4.12 -2.39
N THR A 52 7.70 2.97 -2.05
CA THR A 52 6.72 2.31 -2.92
C THR A 52 5.32 2.94 -2.81
N ASN A 53 5.07 3.70 -1.73
CA ASN A 53 3.79 4.37 -1.48
C ASN A 53 3.88 5.86 -1.86
N GLU A 54 3.42 6.23 -3.06
CA GLU A 54 3.49 7.63 -3.54
C GLU A 54 2.59 8.61 -2.77
N ILE A 55 1.43 8.18 -2.21
CA ILE A 55 0.58 9.11 -1.45
C ILE A 55 1.18 9.37 -0.08
N ASN A 56 1.64 8.28 0.56
CA ASN A 56 2.00 8.27 1.95
C ASN A 56 3.36 7.60 2.14
N PRO A 57 4.44 8.18 1.59
CA PRO A 57 5.77 7.59 1.64
C PRO A 57 6.30 7.50 3.07
N PHE A 58 5.79 8.32 3.98
CA PHE A 58 6.18 8.31 5.39
C PHE A 58 5.20 7.53 6.27
N LYS A 59 4.35 6.65 5.72
CA LYS A 59 3.40 5.82 6.49
C LYS A 59 2.64 6.60 7.58
N LEU A 60 2.28 7.85 7.30
CA LEU A 60 1.65 8.75 8.27
C LEU A 60 0.25 8.23 8.59
N PRO A 61 -0.09 8.05 9.87
CA PRO A 61 -1.41 7.58 10.27
C PRO A 61 -2.46 8.61 9.88
N VAL A 62 -3.62 8.10 9.48
CA VAL A 62 -4.78 8.93 9.14
C VAL A 62 -5.53 9.29 10.40
N ASN A 63 -5.93 10.56 10.50
CA ASN A 63 -6.79 11.11 11.56
C ASN A 63 -6.48 10.64 13.00
N VAL A 64 -5.28 10.94 13.50
CA VAL A 64 -4.83 10.58 14.86
C VAL A 64 -5.75 11.11 15.97
N GLU A 65 -5.91 10.40 17.09
CA GLU A 65 -6.72 10.86 18.23
C GLU A 65 -6.23 12.17 18.86
N MET A 66 -7.14 12.95 19.45
CA MET A 66 -6.81 14.25 20.05
C MET A 66 -5.73 14.19 21.15
N PRO A 67 -5.70 13.19 22.06
CA PRO A 67 -4.64 13.10 23.06
C PRO A 67 -3.25 12.94 22.45
N VAL A 68 -3.13 12.15 21.38
CA VAL A 68 -1.87 11.94 20.66
C VAL A 68 -1.44 13.23 19.96
N ARG A 69 -2.35 13.97 19.33
CA ARG A 69 -2.03 15.30 18.72
C ARG A 69 -1.49 16.31 19.73
N ILE A 70 -2.01 16.28 20.95
CA ILE A 70 -1.51 17.14 22.04
C ILE A 70 -0.10 16.68 22.42
N ALA A 71 0.11 15.36 22.56
CA ALA A 71 1.43 14.79 22.85
C ALA A 71 2.45 15.10 21.75
N GLU A 72 2.09 14.99 20.47
CA GLU A 72 2.90 15.37 19.31
C GLU A 72 3.36 16.83 19.41
N ALA A 73 2.43 17.76 19.70
CA ALA A 73 2.76 19.18 19.82
C ALA A 73 3.75 19.45 20.96
N PHE A 74 3.60 18.78 22.10
CA PHE A 74 4.57 18.87 23.19
C PHE A 74 5.91 18.21 22.83
N ALA A 75 5.88 17.07 22.15
CA ALA A 75 7.06 16.34 21.71
C ALA A 75 7.92 17.17 20.76
N ILE A 76 7.31 17.96 19.86
CA ILE A 76 8.03 18.90 18.99
C ILE A 76 8.78 19.94 19.83
N VAL A 77 8.13 20.52 20.85
CA VAL A 77 8.82 21.48 21.73
C VAL A 77 9.99 20.81 22.43
N VAL A 78 9.75 19.63 23.03
CA VAL A 78 10.78 18.88 23.74
C VAL A 78 11.94 18.56 22.80
N ALA A 79 11.69 17.97 21.63
CA ALA A 79 12.70 17.63 20.64
C ALA A 79 13.55 18.83 20.22
N VAL A 80 12.93 19.99 19.96
CA VAL A 80 13.69 21.20 19.60
C VAL A 80 14.50 21.75 20.79
N THR A 81 14.00 21.62 22.03
CA THR A 81 14.72 22.08 23.24
C THR A 81 15.80 21.13 23.75
N THR A 82 15.73 19.85 23.40
CA THR A 82 16.65 18.81 23.90
C THR A 82 17.77 18.50 22.91
N GLN A 83 17.69 19.01 21.68
CA GLN A 83 18.72 18.77 20.69
C GLN A 83 19.99 19.58 20.97
N ASP A 84 20.91 18.97 21.71
CA ASP A 84 22.14 19.60 22.19
C ASP A 84 23.09 19.96 21.04
N ASP A 85 23.23 19.12 20.01
CA ASP A 85 24.13 19.38 18.86
C ASP A 85 23.83 20.70 18.15
N VAL A 86 22.54 20.99 17.93
CA VAL A 86 22.10 22.24 17.30
C VAL A 86 22.42 23.42 18.20
N GLN A 87 22.18 23.29 19.52
CA GLN A 87 22.48 24.34 20.47
C GLN A 87 23.97 24.62 20.58
N GLN A 88 24.79 23.58 20.63
CA GLN A 88 26.24 23.68 20.66
C GLN A 88 26.79 24.29 19.37
N ALA A 89 26.31 23.86 18.20
CA ALA A 89 26.68 24.45 16.92
C ALA A 89 26.35 25.95 16.85
N LEU A 90 25.17 26.36 17.34
CA LEU A 90 24.79 27.77 17.41
C LEU A 90 25.64 28.55 18.40
N ASN A 91 25.96 27.97 19.55
CA ASN A 91 26.83 28.61 20.55
C ASN A 91 28.23 28.82 19.97
N LEU A 92 28.80 27.84 19.27
CA LEU A 92 30.09 27.98 18.60
C LEU A 92 30.03 28.97 17.43
N MET A 93 28.94 28.99 16.65
CA MET A 93 28.74 29.97 15.59
C MET A 93 28.65 31.40 16.15
N ARG A 94 27.96 31.55 17.28
CA ARG A 94 27.79 32.81 18.00
C ARG A 94 29.11 33.32 18.57
N ASP A 95 29.91 32.43 19.13
CA ASP A 95 31.20 32.77 19.71
C ASP A 95 32.20 33.18 18.61
N GLY A 96 32.04 32.62 17.40
CA GLY A 96 32.81 32.99 16.23
C GLY A 96 34.27 32.51 16.28
N TYR A 97 34.96 32.59 15.15
CA TYR A 97 36.41 32.36 15.08
C TYR A 97 37.09 33.73 15.01
N ASP A 98 37.36 34.33 16.17
CA ASP A 98 37.97 35.66 16.23
C ASP A 98 39.49 35.57 15.95
N GLN A 99 39.92 36.32 14.94
CA GLN A 99 41.32 36.45 14.53
C GLN A 99 41.85 37.86 14.79
N ASP A 100 41.27 38.63 15.73
CA ASP A 100 41.78 39.97 16.02
C ASP A 100 43.29 39.92 16.35
N PRO A 101 44.16 40.43 15.46
CA PRO A 101 45.60 40.38 15.67
C PRO A 101 46.04 41.27 16.83
N ALA A 102 45.25 42.29 17.17
CA ALA A 102 45.55 43.23 18.25
C ALA A 102 45.21 42.65 19.63
N ASN A 103 44.35 41.64 19.67
CA ASN A 103 43.91 40.98 20.88
C ASN A 103 44.14 39.47 20.71
N HIS A 104 45.41 39.09 20.49
CA HIS A 104 45.92 37.71 20.34
C HIS A 104 44.91 36.70 20.86
N SER A 105 44.13 36.12 19.95
CA SER A 105 42.97 35.32 20.30
C SER A 105 43.42 34.16 21.18
N SER A 106 42.71 33.98 22.30
CA SER A 106 43.02 32.91 23.27
C SER A 106 42.97 31.52 22.64
N LEU A 107 42.27 31.35 21.51
CA LEU A 107 42.12 30.06 20.85
C LEU A 107 43.43 29.58 20.20
N ASP A 108 44.12 30.43 19.43
CA ASP A 108 45.37 30.03 18.74
C ASP A 108 46.53 29.85 19.73
N GLN A 109 46.51 30.56 20.87
CA GLN A 109 47.50 30.37 21.94
C GLN A 109 47.28 29.07 22.72
N THR A 110 46.02 28.70 22.94
CA THR A 110 45.66 27.49 23.67
C THR A 110 45.77 26.25 22.77
N PHE A 111 45.39 26.40 21.51
CA PHE A 111 45.30 25.32 20.53
C PHE A 111 46.03 25.73 19.24
N PRO A 112 47.36 25.54 19.16
CA PRO A 112 48.16 25.97 18.00
C PRO A 112 47.74 25.30 16.68
N GLU A 113 46.98 24.20 16.76
CA GLU A 113 46.49 23.43 15.62
C GLU A 113 45.06 23.77 15.18
N ALA A 114 44.37 24.64 15.93
CA ALA A 114 43.02 25.05 15.61
C ALA A 114 43.03 26.01 14.41
N THR A 115 42.48 25.55 13.28
CA THR A 115 42.33 26.39 12.09
C THR A 115 40.88 26.80 11.91
N LYS A 116 40.65 27.97 11.28
CA LYS A 116 39.30 28.44 10.92
C LYS A 116 38.48 27.40 10.15
N ALA A 117 39.13 26.63 9.28
CA ALA A 117 38.48 25.58 8.50
C ALA A 117 37.98 24.43 9.38
N LYS A 118 38.80 23.97 10.35
CA LYS A 118 38.40 22.93 11.32
C LYS A 118 37.26 23.41 12.22
N TRP A 119 37.31 24.67 12.66
CA TRP A 119 36.24 25.30 13.44
C TRP A 119 34.91 25.29 12.68
N ILE A 120 34.91 25.79 11.43
CA ILE A 120 33.71 25.81 10.59
C ILE A 120 33.22 24.39 10.30
N LEU A 121 34.11 23.45 10.00
CA LEU A 121 33.77 22.06 9.77
C LEU A 121 33.08 21.43 10.99
N SER A 122 33.64 21.66 12.18
CA SER A 122 33.11 21.15 13.44
C SER A 122 31.71 21.72 13.75
N ILE A 123 31.46 23.00 13.46
CA ILE A 123 30.12 23.60 13.54
C ILE A 123 29.17 22.97 12.53
N PHE A 124 29.61 22.80 11.29
CA PHE A 124 28.80 22.25 10.22
C PHE A 124 28.38 20.81 10.52
N LEU A 125 29.30 19.96 10.98
CA LEU A 125 29.00 18.55 11.29
C LEU A 125 27.98 18.42 12.42
N ARG A 126 28.15 19.16 13.54
CA ARG A 126 27.15 19.21 14.62
C ARG A 126 25.80 19.72 14.14
N ALA A 127 25.78 20.81 13.38
CA ALA A 127 24.54 21.36 12.86
C ALA A 127 23.83 20.38 11.92
N PHE A 128 24.58 19.69 11.05
CA PHE A 128 24.05 18.71 10.13
C PHE A 128 23.47 17.50 10.86
N GLU A 129 24.23 16.91 11.79
CA GLU A 129 23.77 15.80 12.60
C GLU A 129 22.53 16.18 13.41
N GLY A 130 22.61 17.30 14.13
CA GLY A 130 21.53 17.80 14.96
C GLY A 130 20.26 18.05 14.17
N LEU A 131 20.34 18.66 12.99
CA LEU A 131 19.18 18.91 12.12
C LEU A 131 18.64 17.61 11.50
N PHE A 132 19.50 16.66 11.11
CA PHE A 132 19.07 15.39 10.53
C PHE A 132 18.37 14.51 11.57
N GLY A 133 18.96 14.38 12.76
CA GLY A 133 18.34 13.71 13.90
C GLY A 133 16.99 14.33 14.26
N LEU A 134 16.90 15.67 14.32
CA LEU A 134 15.65 16.37 14.63
C LEU A 134 14.58 16.17 13.53
N ALA A 135 14.97 16.14 12.25
CA ALA A 135 14.05 15.81 11.15
C ALA A 135 13.50 14.38 11.25
N LEU A 136 14.33 13.40 11.63
CA LEU A 136 13.89 12.02 11.83
C LEU A 136 13.00 11.87 13.06
N THR A 137 13.36 12.50 14.18
CA THR A 137 12.52 12.54 15.38
C THR A 137 11.15 13.15 15.07
N PHE A 138 11.10 14.20 14.24
CA PHE A 138 9.84 14.76 13.79
C PHE A 138 9.01 13.75 12.98
N LEU A 139 9.60 13.06 12.01
CA LEU A 139 8.88 12.03 11.23
C LEU A 139 8.36 10.90 12.12
N LEU A 140 9.16 10.44 13.09
CA LEU A 140 8.75 9.42 14.05
C LEU A 140 7.60 9.87 14.97
N ILE A 141 7.62 11.14 15.41
CA ILE A 141 6.50 11.75 16.13
C ILE A 141 5.24 11.70 15.26
N MET A 142 5.35 12.09 13.99
CA MET A 142 4.21 12.12 13.07
C MET A 142 3.67 10.73 12.71
N GLN A 143 4.48 9.67 12.77
CA GLN A 143 4.07 8.29 12.52
C GLN A 143 3.39 7.63 13.71
N SER A 144 3.58 8.16 14.93
CA SER A 144 3.07 7.52 16.14
C SER A 144 1.53 7.55 16.21
N THR A 145 0.92 6.38 16.44
CA THR A 145 -0.53 6.25 16.66
C THR A 145 -0.89 6.27 18.14
N THR A 146 0.10 6.04 19.02
CA THR A 146 -0.05 6.05 20.47
C THR A 146 1.00 6.93 21.15
N VAL A 147 0.68 7.46 22.32
CA VAL A 147 1.62 8.27 23.13
C VAL A 147 2.82 7.43 23.61
N LEU A 148 2.62 6.13 23.83
CA LEU A 148 3.71 5.25 24.27
C LEU A 148 4.75 5.08 23.15
N ASP A 149 4.29 4.82 21.93
CA ASP A 149 5.18 4.68 20.76
C ASP A 149 5.95 5.97 20.52
N LEU A 150 5.29 7.12 20.68
CA LEU A 150 5.94 8.43 20.63
C LEU A 150 7.09 8.53 21.63
N LEU A 151 6.86 8.19 22.90
CA LEU A 151 7.88 8.27 23.95
C LEU A 151 9.03 7.28 23.72
N LEU A 152 8.73 6.08 23.22
CA LEU A 152 9.75 5.08 22.89
C LEU A 152 10.63 5.53 21.72
N ASN A 153 10.02 6.08 20.66
CA ASN A 153 10.75 6.64 19.52
C ASN A 153 11.64 7.81 19.95
N PHE A 154 11.15 8.67 20.85
CA PHE A 154 11.92 9.77 21.39
C PHE A 154 13.15 9.29 22.18
N LEU A 155 12.98 8.29 23.06
CA LEU A 155 14.09 7.70 23.82
C LEU A 155 15.13 7.03 22.92
N ALA A 156 14.69 6.36 21.86
CA ALA A 156 15.60 5.74 20.89
C ALA A 156 16.45 6.79 20.16
N MET A 157 15.84 7.91 19.74
CA MET A 157 16.56 9.00 19.08
C MET A 157 17.54 9.71 20.01
N GLU A 158 17.13 9.96 21.26
CA GLU A 158 17.99 10.56 22.29
C GLU A 158 19.23 9.70 22.58
N PHE A 159 19.09 8.37 22.52
CA PHE A 159 20.25 7.49 22.70
C PHE A 159 21.27 7.64 21.55
N VAL A 160 20.80 7.81 20.31
CA VAL A 160 21.70 7.95 19.15
C VAL A 160 22.37 9.32 19.14
N SER A 161 21.65 10.39 19.54
CA SER A 161 22.23 11.73 19.64
C SER A 161 23.31 11.82 20.72
N GLN A 162 23.17 11.13 21.85
CA GLN A 162 24.17 11.15 22.94
C GLN A 162 25.41 10.27 22.68
N LEU A 163 25.53 9.63 21.53
CA LEU A 163 26.59 8.66 21.28
C LEU A 163 27.98 9.32 21.24
N ASP A 164 28.10 10.50 20.66
CA ASP A 164 29.35 11.23 20.56
C ASP A 164 29.88 11.72 21.92
N ASP A 165 29.00 12.25 22.77
CA ASP A 165 29.29 12.56 24.17
C ASP A 165 29.73 11.30 24.93
N GLY A 166 29.02 10.20 24.73
CA GLY A 166 29.37 8.90 25.32
C GLY A 166 30.77 8.43 24.89
N VAL A 167 31.09 8.53 23.61
CA VAL A 167 32.41 8.16 23.08
C VAL A 167 33.49 9.11 23.59
N PHE A 168 33.21 10.40 23.74
CA PHE A 168 34.13 11.35 24.35
C PHE A 168 34.46 10.95 25.80
N VAL A 169 33.45 10.64 26.62
CA VAL A 169 33.62 10.20 28.01
C VAL A 169 34.43 8.90 28.09
N LEU A 170 34.17 7.94 27.20
CA LEU A 170 34.94 6.68 27.12
C LEU A 170 36.39 6.93 26.69
N THR A 171 36.61 7.87 25.77
CA THR A 171 37.94 8.29 25.33
C THR A 171 38.71 8.90 26.49
N ARG A 172 38.09 9.82 27.24
CA ARG A 172 38.66 10.42 28.46
C ARG A 172 39.03 9.34 29.49
N ALA A 173 38.21 8.30 29.64
CA ALA A 173 38.46 7.20 30.57
C ALA A 173 39.60 6.25 30.16
N GLY A 174 40.12 6.32 28.93
CA GLY A 174 41.24 5.47 28.50
C GLY A 174 40.89 4.29 27.60
N PHE A 175 39.61 4.10 27.23
CA PHE A 175 39.18 2.91 26.49
C PHE A 175 39.81 2.79 25.09
N PHE A 176 39.97 3.91 24.39
CA PHE A 176 40.55 3.93 23.04
C PHE A 176 42.09 4.08 23.03
N GLY A 177 42.74 3.97 24.19
CA GLY A 177 44.18 4.04 24.35
C GLY A 177 44.66 5.28 25.11
N ARG A 178 45.90 5.23 25.61
CA ARG A 178 46.47 6.27 26.48
C ARG A 178 46.63 7.61 25.78
N THR A 179 47.10 7.61 24.53
CA THR A 179 47.29 8.85 23.75
C THR A 179 45.98 9.62 23.57
N LEU A 180 44.90 8.96 23.16
CA LEU A 180 43.59 9.60 22.98
C LEU A 180 43.00 10.07 24.31
N SER A 181 43.20 9.32 25.39
CA SER A 181 42.79 9.73 26.74
C SER A 181 43.55 10.93 27.26
N GLU A 182 44.86 11.00 27.00
CA GLU A 182 45.68 12.15 27.35
C GLU A 182 45.24 13.39 26.56
N GLU A 183 44.91 13.25 25.27
CA GLU A 183 44.36 14.35 24.48
C GLU A 183 42.97 14.78 24.95
N ALA A 184 42.05 13.84 25.22
CA ALA A 184 40.71 14.15 25.73
C ALA A 184 40.76 14.76 27.15
N LYS A 185 41.66 14.28 28.01
CA LYS A 185 41.92 14.90 29.31
C LYS A 185 42.56 16.27 29.15
N ARG A 186 43.50 16.46 28.23
CA ARG A 186 44.04 17.80 27.94
C ARG A 186 42.98 18.74 27.38
N MET A 187 41.85 18.25 26.87
CA MET A 187 40.71 19.09 26.51
C MET A 187 39.71 19.34 27.65
N SER A 188 39.61 18.42 28.61
CA SER A 188 38.61 18.44 29.69
C SER A 188 39.20 18.92 31.04
N ASP A 189 40.40 18.45 31.41
CA ASP A 189 41.15 18.83 32.62
C ASP A 189 41.87 20.18 32.46
N GLU A 190 42.13 20.62 31.23
CA GLU A 190 42.43 22.02 30.96
C GLU A 190 41.09 22.75 30.79
N ASP A 191 40.54 23.21 31.91
CA ASP A 191 39.75 24.44 31.96
C ASP A 191 40.64 25.57 31.41
N THR A 192 40.96 25.56 30.12
CA THR A 192 41.59 26.68 29.41
C THR A 192 40.43 27.52 28.90
N PRO A 193 39.90 28.43 29.73
CA PRO A 193 38.80 29.26 29.31
C PRO A 193 39.28 30.10 28.13
N TYR A 194 38.61 29.97 27.00
CA TYR A 194 38.77 30.97 25.96
C TYR A 194 37.82 32.12 26.28
N LYS A 195 38.35 33.34 26.22
CA LYS A 195 37.54 34.53 26.49
C LYS A 195 36.80 34.90 25.22
N VAL A 196 35.47 34.93 25.30
CA VAL A 196 34.62 35.35 24.19
C VAL A 196 34.05 36.72 24.50
N THR A 197 34.28 37.68 23.61
CA THR A 197 33.53 38.94 23.61
C THR A 197 32.16 38.69 23.01
N VAL A 198 31.20 38.27 23.83
CA VAL A 198 29.84 38.02 23.38
C VAL A 198 29.11 39.37 23.24
N PRO A 199 28.70 39.79 22.03
CA PRO A 199 27.90 41.00 21.90
C PRO A 199 26.50 40.75 22.52
N CYS A 200 25.89 41.78 23.11
CA CYS A 200 24.55 41.67 23.71
C CYS A 200 23.48 41.16 22.70
N THR A 201 23.69 41.41 21.40
CA THR A 201 22.84 40.93 20.30
C THR A 201 22.86 39.41 20.12
N ALA A 202 23.86 38.72 20.66
CA ALA A 202 24.09 37.30 20.43
C ALA A 202 23.07 36.39 21.14
N SER A 203 22.62 36.79 22.34
CA SER A 203 21.53 36.09 23.04
C SER A 203 20.20 36.21 22.29
N PHE A 204 19.95 37.37 21.68
CA PHE A 204 18.75 37.59 20.87
C PHE A 204 18.78 36.76 19.58
N ALA A 205 19.96 36.62 18.94
CA ALA A 205 20.13 35.78 17.76
C ALA A 205 19.84 34.29 18.05
N ALA A 206 20.35 33.74 19.16
CA ALA A 206 20.09 32.35 19.54
C ALA A 206 18.59 32.11 19.82
N ALA A 207 17.93 33.01 20.56
CA ALA A 207 16.49 32.91 20.81
C ALA A 207 15.67 33.04 19.51
N THR A 208 16.08 33.94 18.60
CA THR A 208 15.43 34.11 17.30
C THR A 208 15.54 32.85 16.45
N TYR A 209 16.72 32.21 16.41
CA TYR A 209 16.91 30.96 15.70
C TYR A 209 16.02 29.85 16.27
N PHE A 210 15.97 29.70 17.59
CA PHE A 210 15.10 28.71 18.25
C PHE A 210 13.62 28.92 17.90
N ILE A 211 13.15 30.17 17.89
CA ILE A 211 11.78 30.52 17.50
C ILE A 211 11.52 30.18 16.02
N ILE A 212 12.47 30.48 15.13
CA ILE A 212 12.35 30.15 13.70
C ILE A 212 12.29 28.64 13.51
N LEU A 213 13.22 27.90 14.12
CA LEU A 213 13.28 26.43 14.02
C LEU A 213 11.98 25.80 14.54
N SER A 214 11.56 26.16 15.76
CA SER A 214 10.28 25.69 16.33
C SER A 214 9.10 26.02 15.42
N GLY A 215 9.04 27.27 14.93
CA GLY A 215 7.98 27.72 14.02
C GLY A 215 7.92 26.91 12.72
N THR A 216 9.07 26.52 12.17
CA THR A 216 9.16 25.65 10.98
C THR A 216 8.58 24.26 11.26
N PHE A 217 8.96 23.62 12.36
CA PHE A 217 8.41 22.30 12.72
C PHE A 217 6.92 22.34 13.02
N PHE A 218 6.43 23.39 13.69
CA PHE A 218 4.99 23.58 13.88
C PHE A 218 4.23 23.84 12.57
N ALA A 219 4.85 24.54 11.61
CA ALA A 219 4.25 24.73 10.29
C ALA A 219 4.13 23.40 9.53
N PHE A 220 5.17 22.57 9.54
CA PHE A 220 5.12 21.22 8.95
C PHE A 220 4.10 20.33 9.66
N TRP A 221 4.09 20.31 11.00
CA TRP A 221 3.08 19.60 11.79
C TRP A 221 1.66 20.03 11.40
N TRP A 222 1.43 21.34 11.28
CA TRP A 222 0.13 21.86 10.88
C TRP A 222 -0.27 21.39 9.47
N ILE A 223 0.65 21.42 8.49
CA ILE A 223 0.40 20.94 7.14
C ILE A 223 0.04 19.44 7.16
N ILE A 224 0.86 18.61 7.82
CA ILE A 224 0.61 17.16 7.89
C ILE A 224 -0.73 16.90 8.59
N ARG A 225 -1.01 17.58 9.69
CA ARG A 225 -2.31 17.50 10.40
C ARG A 225 -3.47 17.80 9.46
N THR A 226 -3.38 18.86 8.63
CA THR A 226 -4.46 19.18 7.69
C THR A 226 -4.69 18.05 6.69
N LYS A 227 -3.63 17.39 6.22
CA LYS A 227 -3.70 16.22 5.33
C LYS A 227 -4.22 14.96 6.03
N GLN A 228 -3.86 14.74 7.29
CA GLN A 228 -4.36 13.62 8.10
C GLN A 228 -5.85 13.76 8.38
N VAL A 229 -6.33 14.98 8.65
CA VAL A 229 -7.75 15.26 8.93
C VAL A 229 -8.59 15.26 7.66
N SER A 230 -8.05 15.71 6.52
CA SER A 230 -8.73 15.60 5.23
C SER A 230 -8.83 14.15 4.73
N GLY A 231 -8.03 13.24 5.29
CA GLY A 231 -7.92 11.86 4.82
C GLY A 231 -7.28 11.79 3.44
N GLU A 232 -6.37 12.71 3.14
CA GLU A 232 -5.60 12.70 1.88
C GLU A 232 -4.70 11.45 1.78
N PHE A 233 -4.30 10.89 2.91
CA PHE A 233 -3.53 9.65 2.99
C PHE A 233 -4.39 8.38 2.95
N LEU A 234 -5.72 8.49 2.93
CA LEU A 234 -6.62 7.35 2.76
C LEU A 234 -6.85 7.06 1.27
N CYS A 235 -7.16 5.80 0.96
CA CYS A 235 -7.60 5.40 -0.36
C CYS A 235 -8.86 6.18 -0.75
N GLN A 236 -8.90 6.67 -1.98
CA GLN A 236 -10.08 7.20 -2.66
C GLN A 236 -11.03 6.09 -3.08
N GLN A 237 -10.53 4.90 -3.45
CA GLN A 237 -11.33 3.73 -3.79
C GLN A 237 -10.78 2.48 -3.10
N ILE A 238 -11.70 1.67 -2.60
CA ILE A 238 -11.39 0.36 -2.04
C ILE A 238 -12.17 -0.69 -2.81
N PHE A 239 -11.55 -1.84 -3.05
CA PHE A 239 -12.25 -3.03 -3.50
C PHE A 239 -12.64 -3.84 -2.27
N ALA A 240 -13.93 -4.15 -2.15
CA ALA A 240 -14.45 -5.00 -1.09
C ALA A 240 -15.14 -6.22 -1.68
N GLN A 241 -14.87 -7.40 -1.12
CA GLN A 241 -15.54 -8.65 -1.44
C GLN A 241 -15.95 -9.34 -0.15
N PHE A 242 -17.19 -9.81 -0.09
CA PHE A 242 -17.76 -10.48 1.09
C PHE A 242 -18.25 -11.87 0.70
N GLY A 243 -17.93 -12.87 1.52
CA GLY A 243 -18.41 -14.23 1.35
C GLY A 243 -19.93 -14.36 1.42
N ASP A 244 -20.46 -15.35 0.69
CA ASP A 244 -21.89 -15.62 0.55
C ASP A 244 -22.34 -16.93 1.21
N GLU A 245 -21.47 -17.57 2.00
CA GLU A 245 -21.72 -18.90 2.57
C GLU A 245 -22.78 -18.89 3.68
N VAL A 246 -22.83 -17.80 4.44
CA VAL A 246 -23.74 -17.65 5.58
C VAL A 246 -24.99 -16.88 5.18
N VAL A 247 -24.79 -15.69 4.61
CA VAL A 247 -25.86 -14.81 4.13
C VAL A 247 -25.61 -14.59 2.65
N PRO A 248 -26.32 -15.30 1.76
CA PRO A 248 -25.91 -15.32 0.37
C PRO A 248 -26.04 -13.98 -0.36
N MET A 249 -26.80 -13.04 0.20
CA MET A 249 -26.92 -11.68 -0.30
C MET A 249 -25.61 -10.88 -0.22
N LEU A 250 -24.67 -11.29 0.63
CA LEU A 250 -23.45 -10.50 0.85
C LEU A 250 -22.55 -10.45 -0.36
N GLY A 251 -22.55 -11.52 -1.18
CA GLY A 251 -21.81 -11.53 -2.44
C GLY A 251 -22.20 -10.35 -3.34
N ALA A 252 -23.47 -9.95 -3.31
CA ALA A 252 -24.02 -8.84 -4.11
C ALA A 252 -23.53 -7.45 -3.69
N PHE A 253 -22.75 -7.34 -2.61
CA PHE A 253 -22.08 -6.11 -2.20
C PHE A 253 -20.58 -6.12 -2.54
N THR A 254 -20.13 -7.09 -3.32
CA THR A 254 -18.76 -7.12 -3.84
C THR A 254 -18.59 -6.06 -4.92
N GLY A 255 -17.51 -5.28 -4.85
CA GLY A 255 -17.21 -4.27 -5.85
C GLY A 255 -16.27 -3.18 -5.37
N LEU A 256 -16.21 -2.11 -6.17
CA LEU A 256 -15.47 -0.90 -5.85
C LEU A 256 -16.35 0.04 -5.03
N TYR A 257 -15.79 0.58 -3.97
CA TYR A 257 -16.41 1.61 -3.14
C TYR A 257 -15.58 2.88 -3.24
N SER A 258 -16.24 3.96 -3.63
CA SER A 258 -15.65 5.29 -3.74
C SER A 258 -15.70 6.00 -2.40
N ARG A 259 -14.72 6.84 -2.11
CA ARG A 259 -14.69 7.68 -0.91
C ARG A 259 -15.88 8.62 -0.92
N HIS A 260 -16.70 8.50 0.11
CA HIS A 260 -17.88 9.32 0.31
C HIS A 260 -17.52 10.64 0.98
N THR A 261 -18.28 11.69 0.66
CA THR A 261 -18.06 13.04 1.23
C THR A 261 -18.42 13.12 2.71
N ASN A 262 -19.33 12.25 3.18
CA ASN A 262 -19.74 12.21 4.57
C ASN A 262 -18.78 11.37 5.41
N SER A 263 -18.52 11.84 6.62
CA SER A 263 -17.76 11.10 7.63
C SER A 263 -18.69 10.67 8.77
N TYR A 264 -18.42 9.49 9.34
CA TYR A 264 -19.17 8.91 10.44
C TYR A 264 -18.22 8.60 11.59
N GLY A 265 -18.53 9.10 12.79
CA GLY A 265 -17.63 8.96 13.94
C GLY A 265 -16.24 9.55 13.68
N ASN A 266 -16.17 10.67 12.97
CA ASN A 266 -14.94 11.31 12.47
C ASN A 266 -14.09 10.45 11.52
N ARG A 267 -14.62 9.36 10.96
CA ARG A 267 -13.92 8.53 9.97
C ARG A 267 -14.55 8.71 8.60
N LEU A 268 -13.71 8.70 7.57
CA LEU A 268 -14.21 8.70 6.19
C LEU A 268 -15.02 7.43 5.93
N SER A 269 -16.03 7.55 5.06
CA SER A 269 -16.81 6.40 4.62
C SER A 269 -16.59 6.14 3.15
N TYR A 270 -16.96 4.93 2.73
CA TYR A 270 -16.88 4.48 1.35
C TYR A 270 -18.26 4.04 0.90
N ILE A 271 -18.70 4.47 -0.27
CA ILE A 271 -20.01 4.17 -0.81
C ILE A 271 -19.87 3.46 -2.15
N ASP A 272 -20.70 2.46 -2.35
CA ASP A 272 -20.91 1.85 -3.66
C ASP A 272 -21.94 2.70 -4.42
N ASP A 273 -21.48 3.39 -5.47
CA ASP A 273 -22.28 4.33 -6.27
C ASP A 273 -23.39 3.65 -7.10
N ARG A 274 -23.49 2.31 -7.08
CA ARG A 274 -24.53 1.55 -7.79
C ARG A 274 -25.91 1.74 -7.14
N VAL A 275 -26.97 1.47 -7.91
CA VAL A 275 -28.35 1.59 -7.42
C VAL A 275 -28.58 0.64 -6.25
N GLY A 276 -28.83 1.25 -5.08
CA GLY A 276 -28.98 0.59 -3.79
C GLY A 276 -27.76 -0.23 -3.39
N GLY A 277 -26.58 0.34 -3.67
CA GLY A 277 -25.31 -0.10 -3.13
C GLY A 277 -25.26 -0.03 -1.60
N ALA A 278 -24.09 -0.36 -1.08
CA ALA A 278 -23.82 -0.33 0.34
C ALA A 278 -22.92 0.84 0.73
N LEU A 279 -22.99 1.19 2.00
CA LEU A 279 -22.12 2.13 2.67
C LEU A 279 -21.22 1.33 3.62
N LEU A 280 -19.91 1.47 3.42
CA LEU A 280 -18.89 1.04 4.36
C LEU A 280 -18.50 2.24 5.23
N ALA A 281 -18.90 2.23 6.48
CA ALA A 281 -18.71 3.35 7.39
C ALA A 281 -18.45 2.85 8.82
N TYR A 282 -18.04 3.75 9.70
CA TYR A 282 -17.74 3.41 11.07
C TYR A 282 -18.94 3.71 12.00
N CYS A 283 -19.38 2.70 12.75
CA CYS A 283 -20.40 2.86 13.78
C CYS A 283 -19.75 3.21 15.13
N LEU A 284 -19.91 4.46 15.58
CA LEU A 284 -19.30 4.97 16.80
C LEU A 284 -19.78 4.26 18.07
N GLU A 285 -21.06 3.90 18.13
CA GLU A 285 -21.67 3.25 19.30
C GLU A 285 -21.10 1.85 19.56
N GLN A 286 -20.81 1.11 18.48
CA GLN A 286 -20.33 -0.27 18.54
C GLN A 286 -18.83 -0.40 18.27
N LYS A 287 -18.15 0.74 18.06
CA LYS A 287 -16.71 0.87 17.80
C LYS A 287 -16.20 -0.11 16.74
N ARG A 288 -16.85 -0.15 15.58
CA ARG A 288 -16.49 -1.09 14.51
C ARG A 288 -16.80 -0.52 13.14
N TRP A 289 -16.11 -1.03 12.13
CA TRP A 289 -16.45 -0.80 10.74
C TRP A 289 -17.64 -1.66 10.35
N THR A 290 -18.51 -1.12 9.53
CA THR A 290 -19.82 -1.70 9.22
C THR A 290 -20.14 -1.53 7.75
N LEU A 291 -20.71 -2.57 7.17
CA LEU A 291 -21.37 -2.54 5.88
C LEU A 291 -22.87 -2.38 6.11
N SER A 292 -23.45 -1.25 5.71
CA SER A 292 -24.87 -0.93 5.82
C SER A 292 -25.49 -0.71 4.45
N LEU A 293 -26.80 -0.91 4.32
CA LEU A 293 -27.53 -0.65 3.09
C LEU A 293 -27.81 0.84 2.93
N VAL A 294 -27.71 1.36 1.71
CA VAL A 294 -28.15 2.73 1.41
C VAL A 294 -29.64 2.69 1.05
N THR A 295 -30.51 2.96 2.02
CA THR A 295 -31.97 3.06 1.82
C THR A 295 -32.45 4.50 1.99
N ASP A 296 -33.21 5.02 1.02
CA ASP A 296 -33.98 6.27 1.12
C ASP A 296 -33.21 7.51 1.64
N ASN A 297 -31.92 7.64 1.29
CA ASN A 297 -31.00 8.71 1.75
C ASN A 297 -30.78 8.77 3.27
N VAL A 298 -31.20 7.77 4.04
CA VAL A 298 -30.90 7.68 5.47
C VAL A 298 -29.68 6.80 5.64
N TYR A 299 -28.56 7.44 6.01
CA TYR A 299 -27.28 6.78 6.22
C TYR A 299 -27.04 6.57 7.71
N ASP A 300 -27.47 5.44 8.25
CA ASP A 300 -27.10 5.02 9.60
C ASP A 300 -26.10 3.86 9.53
N PRO A 301 -24.79 4.10 9.80
CA PRO A 301 -23.78 3.04 9.78
C PRO A 301 -24.06 1.97 10.86
N CYS A 302 -24.79 2.30 11.92
CA CYS A 302 -25.07 1.34 13.00
C CYS A 302 -26.19 0.33 12.63
N THR A 303 -26.91 0.57 11.53
CA THR A 303 -27.89 -0.36 10.94
C THR A 303 -27.23 -1.21 9.86
N TRP A 304 -26.35 -2.11 10.28
CA TRP A 304 -25.46 -2.87 9.41
C TRP A 304 -25.90 -4.32 9.13
N ILE A 305 -25.44 -4.86 8.00
CA ILE A 305 -25.60 -6.26 7.58
C ILE A 305 -24.34 -7.09 7.82
N ALA A 306 -23.16 -6.48 7.73
CA ALA A 306 -21.88 -7.04 8.13
C ALA A 306 -21.08 -6.01 8.93
N ALA A 307 -20.20 -6.47 9.82
CA ALA A 307 -19.34 -5.60 10.61
C ALA A 307 -18.01 -6.28 10.96
N SER A 308 -16.95 -5.49 11.11
CA SER A 308 -15.67 -5.95 11.64
C SER A 308 -15.77 -6.26 13.14
N ASP A 309 -14.69 -6.81 13.67
CA ASP A 309 -14.39 -6.75 15.10
C ASP A 309 -14.32 -5.30 15.61
N GLU A 310 -14.37 -5.15 16.93
CA GLU A 310 -14.19 -3.83 17.56
C GLU A 310 -12.78 -3.30 17.27
N THR A 311 -12.71 -2.10 16.73
CA THR A 311 -11.45 -1.41 16.43
C THR A 311 -11.63 0.08 16.65
N ILE A 312 -10.53 0.74 17.00
CA ILE A 312 -10.42 2.20 17.04
C ILE A 312 -9.73 2.77 15.79
N ASP A 313 -9.34 1.91 14.85
CA ASP A 313 -8.56 2.31 13.68
C ASP A 313 -9.38 3.23 12.76
N PHE A 314 -8.68 4.19 12.17
CA PHE A 314 -9.26 5.20 11.29
C PHE A 314 -9.34 4.75 9.84
N ASP A 315 -8.58 3.74 9.45
CA ASP A 315 -8.59 3.15 8.13
C ASP A 315 -9.29 1.79 8.17
N VAL A 316 -10.30 1.60 7.33
CA VAL A 316 -11.04 0.34 7.23
C VAL A 316 -10.16 -0.81 6.73
N LEU A 317 -9.09 -0.54 5.99
CA LEU A 317 -8.19 -1.57 5.48
C LEU A 317 -7.42 -2.29 6.58
N THR A 318 -7.26 -1.68 7.76
CA THR A 318 -6.70 -2.34 8.95
C THR A 318 -7.57 -3.51 9.41
N THR A 319 -8.87 -3.50 9.06
CA THR A 319 -9.81 -4.58 9.39
C THR A 319 -9.84 -5.71 8.36
N ALA A 320 -9.05 -5.61 7.28
CA ALA A 320 -8.98 -6.63 6.23
C ALA A 320 -8.49 -8.00 6.73
N THR A 321 -7.76 -8.02 7.84
CA THR A 321 -7.27 -9.24 8.50
C THR A 321 -8.07 -9.61 9.74
N SER A 322 -9.00 -8.75 10.18
CA SER A 322 -9.84 -8.99 11.36
C SER A 322 -11.01 -9.92 11.04
N GLN A 323 -11.66 -10.50 12.05
CA GLN A 323 -12.84 -11.29 11.80
C GLN A 323 -14.03 -10.36 11.50
N TRP A 324 -14.77 -10.66 10.43
CA TRP A 324 -16.04 -10.00 10.14
C TRP A 324 -17.20 -10.87 10.61
N VAL A 325 -18.29 -10.24 11.01
CA VAL A 325 -19.53 -10.89 11.43
C VAL A 325 -20.71 -10.35 10.63
N VAL A 326 -21.76 -11.16 10.51
CA VAL A 326 -22.95 -10.87 9.72
C VAL A 326 -24.19 -11.04 10.57
N LYS A 327 -25.19 -10.16 10.36
CA LYS A 327 -26.49 -10.25 11.02
C LYS A 327 -27.45 -11.06 10.16
N ASP A 328 -27.74 -12.27 10.61
CA ASP A 328 -28.82 -13.09 10.07
C ASP A 328 -30.08 -12.93 10.94
N ALA A 329 -31.23 -12.69 10.30
CA ALA A 329 -32.48 -12.45 11.02
C ALA A 329 -32.96 -13.67 11.83
N ALA A 330 -32.56 -14.89 11.46
CA ALA A 330 -33.01 -16.13 12.11
C ALA A 330 -31.97 -16.69 13.09
N LYS A 331 -30.68 -16.60 12.74
CA LYS A 331 -29.56 -17.20 13.48
C LYS A 331 -28.80 -16.20 14.35
N GLY A 332 -29.09 -14.91 14.23
CA GLY A 332 -28.39 -13.86 14.96
C GLY A 332 -27.06 -13.47 14.31
N ILE A 333 -26.03 -13.20 15.12
CA ILE A 333 -24.72 -12.78 14.64
C ILE A 333 -23.88 -14.03 14.35
N LEU A 334 -23.39 -14.15 13.12
CA LEU A 334 -22.56 -15.26 12.67
C LEU A 334 -21.21 -14.74 12.15
N PRO A 335 -20.10 -15.48 12.32
CA PRO A 335 -18.84 -15.11 11.71
C PRO A 335 -18.88 -15.27 10.19
N LEU A 336 -18.32 -14.31 9.47
CA LEU A 336 -18.09 -14.39 8.04
C LEU A 336 -16.81 -15.19 7.79
N SER A 337 -16.92 -16.28 7.02
CA SER A 337 -15.79 -17.16 6.71
C SER A 337 -14.73 -16.46 5.87
N GLN A 338 -15.17 -15.66 4.89
CA GLN A 338 -14.28 -15.04 3.91
C GLN A 338 -14.69 -13.60 3.61
N HIS A 339 -13.71 -12.72 3.57
CA HIS A 339 -13.84 -11.35 3.08
C HIS A 339 -12.48 -10.87 2.58
N PHE A 340 -12.49 -9.84 1.73
CA PHE A 340 -11.29 -9.24 1.19
C PHE A 340 -11.52 -7.74 1.03
N LEU A 341 -10.60 -6.95 1.57
CA LEU A 341 -10.58 -5.49 1.44
C LEU A 341 -9.20 -5.09 0.93
N ALA A 342 -9.15 -4.27 -0.11
CA ALA A 342 -7.89 -3.77 -0.65
C ALA A 342 -8.04 -2.33 -1.17
N CYS A 343 -6.97 -1.54 -1.04
CA CYS A 343 -6.87 -0.22 -1.65
C CYS A 343 -6.75 -0.35 -3.17
N GLN A 344 -7.59 0.33 -3.94
CA GLN A 344 -7.54 0.24 -5.40
C GLN A 344 -6.61 1.30 -6.02
N ASP A 345 -6.53 2.50 -5.46
CA ASP A 345 -5.86 3.63 -6.13
C ASP A 345 -4.34 3.48 -6.21
N HIS A 346 -3.72 2.77 -5.26
CA HIS A 346 -2.26 2.81 -5.05
C HIS A 346 -1.60 1.45 -4.93
N MET A 347 -2.19 0.44 -5.57
CA MET A 347 -1.37 -0.69 -5.97
C MET A 347 -0.44 -0.22 -7.10
N HIS A 348 0.71 0.36 -6.73
CA HIS A 348 2.00 0.19 -7.43
C HIS A 348 2.52 -1.24 -7.29
N ILE A 349 1.60 -2.20 -7.14
CA ILE A 349 1.81 -3.50 -7.70
C ILE A 349 1.94 -3.24 -9.20
N ASP A 350 3.18 -3.19 -9.69
CA ASP A 350 3.47 -3.44 -11.08
C ASP A 350 2.60 -4.64 -11.46
N ASN A 351 1.58 -4.44 -12.31
CA ASN A 351 0.49 -5.38 -12.61
C ASN A 351 -0.80 -5.29 -11.75
N LEU A 352 -1.24 -4.12 -11.27
CA LEU A 352 -2.63 -3.95 -10.79
C LEU A 352 -3.62 -4.43 -11.86
N CYS A 353 -3.45 -4.02 -13.11
CA CYS A 353 -4.23 -4.49 -14.25
C CYS A 353 -3.72 -5.81 -14.85
N GLY A 354 -2.94 -6.57 -14.07
CA GLY A 354 -2.22 -7.74 -14.55
C GLY A 354 -1.21 -7.41 -15.65
N LYS A 355 -0.62 -8.46 -16.23
CA LYS A 355 0.18 -8.37 -17.47
C LYS A 355 -0.66 -7.92 -18.69
N TYR A 356 -1.98 -8.01 -18.54
CA TYR A 356 -2.96 -7.96 -19.61
C TYR A 356 -3.76 -6.66 -19.70
N GLY A 357 -3.55 -5.72 -18.80
CA GLY A 357 -4.21 -4.43 -18.84
C GLY A 357 -3.23 -3.28 -18.76
N ASN A 358 -3.68 -2.13 -19.27
CA ASN A 358 -2.99 -0.86 -19.09
C ASN A 358 -3.81 -0.03 -18.09
N ARG A 359 -3.13 0.66 -17.17
CA ARG A 359 -3.79 1.60 -16.27
C ARG A 359 -4.37 2.76 -17.10
N ILE A 360 -5.65 3.05 -16.92
CA ILE A 360 -6.27 4.28 -17.42
C ILE A 360 -6.15 5.31 -16.30
N ILE A 361 -5.43 6.40 -16.57
CA ILE A 361 -5.52 7.61 -15.75
C ILE A 361 -6.67 8.41 -16.36
N GLY A 362 -7.82 8.46 -15.67
CA GLY A 362 -8.97 9.20 -16.16
C GLY A 362 -8.68 10.70 -16.13
N ASP A 363 -8.90 11.39 -17.25
CA ASP A 363 -8.57 12.83 -17.38
C ASP A 363 -9.61 13.77 -16.74
N GLU A 364 -10.83 13.33 -16.41
CA GLU A 364 -11.90 14.25 -15.97
C GLU A 364 -12.81 13.79 -14.81
N ASP A 365 -12.79 12.53 -14.35
CA ASP A 365 -13.74 12.04 -13.32
C ASP A 365 -13.14 11.05 -12.29
N ASP A 366 -11.85 11.15 -11.94
CA ASP A 366 -11.22 10.47 -10.79
C ASP A 366 -11.40 8.93 -10.70
N LYS A 367 -11.72 8.24 -11.79
CA LYS A 367 -11.85 6.78 -11.80
C LYS A 367 -10.57 6.12 -12.31
N TYR A 368 -9.77 5.61 -11.38
CA TYR A 368 -8.70 4.68 -11.69
C TYR A 368 -9.31 3.36 -12.17
N GLY A 369 -8.94 2.94 -13.38
CA GLY A 369 -9.47 1.72 -13.98
C GLY A 369 -8.43 1.02 -14.85
N CYS A 370 -8.74 -0.21 -15.22
CA CYS A 370 -7.90 -1.01 -16.10
C CYS A 370 -8.51 -1.08 -17.50
N LYS A 371 -7.73 -0.70 -18.53
CA LYS A 371 -8.06 -0.99 -19.92
C LYS A 371 -7.50 -2.35 -20.29
N CYS A 372 -8.36 -3.34 -20.45
CA CYS A 372 -7.93 -4.66 -20.83
C CYS A 372 -7.45 -4.70 -22.28
N LYS A 373 -6.35 -5.43 -22.51
CA LYS A 373 -5.92 -5.80 -23.87
C LYS A 373 -6.98 -6.72 -24.48
N ARG A 374 -6.97 -6.83 -25.81
CA ARG A 374 -7.89 -7.70 -26.55
C ARG A 374 -7.85 -9.14 -26.01
N GLY A 375 -9.00 -9.80 -25.91
CA GLY A 375 -9.09 -11.16 -25.35
C GLY A 375 -9.11 -11.22 -23.82
N ARG A 376 -9.19 -10.08 -23.13
CA ARG A 376 -9.13 -10.00 -21.66
C ARG A 376 -10.25 -9.13 -21.11
N TYR A 377 -10.68 -9.45 -19.90
CA TYR A 377 -11.88 -8.91 -19.27
C TYR A 377 -11.72 -8.87 -17.74
N GLY A 378 -12.61 -8.15 -17.05
CA GLY A 378 -12.61 -8.01 -15.59
C GLY A 378 -12.06 -6.68 -15.10
N LEU A 379 -12.19 -6.44 -13.79
CA LEU A 379 -11.76 -5.19 -13.14
C LEU A 379 -10.25 -4.95 -13.25
N ARG A 380 -9.47 -6.03 -13.29
CA ARG A 380 -8.02 -6.06 -13.35
C ARG A 380 -7.52 -6.77 -14.60
N CYS A 381 -8.38 -7.03 -15.58
CA CYS A 381 -8.03 -7.79 -16.79
C CYS A 381 -7.52 -9.20 -16.50
N GLU A 382 -7.98 -9.75 -15.37
CA GLU A 382 -7.61 -11.04 -14.82
C GLU A 382 -8.27 -12.20 -15.58
N TYR A 383 -9.39 -11.94 -16.25
CA TYR A 383 -10.17 -12.93 -16.96
C TYR A 383 -9.88 -12.91 -18.46
N LYS A 384 -10.04 -14.06 -19.12
CA LYS A 384 -10.22 -14.10 -20.59
C LYS A 384 -11.53 -13.42 -20.99
N GLU A 385 -11.62 -13.02 -22.26
CA GLU A 385 -12.85 -12.48 -22.82
C GLU A 385 -14.02 -13.48 -22.65
N PRO A 386 -15.23 -13.01 -22.32
CA PRO A 386 -16.40 -13.87 -22.25
C PRO A 386 -16.61 -14.70 -23.52
N CYS A 387 -17.07 -15.93 -23.32
CA CYS A 387 -17.53 -16.76 -24.41
C CYS A 387 -18.76 -16.12 -25.06
N GLN A 388 -18.87 -16.15 -26.38
CA GLN A 388 -20.11 -15.71 -27.05
C GLN A 388 -21.27 -16.69 -26.79
N LYS A 389 -20.93 -17.97 -26.62
CA LYS A 389 -21.87 -19.07 -26.41
C LYS A 389 -21.33 -20.02 -25.35
N MET A 390 -22.18 -20.36 -24.39
CA MET A 390 -21.94 -21.41 -23.40
C MET A 390 -22.93 -22.54 -23.59
N GLU A 391 -22.44 -23.77 -23.59
CA GLU A 391 -23.27 -24.97 -23.59
C GLU A 391 -23.02 -25.78 -22.32
N ILE A 392 -24.10 -26.30 -21.76
CA ILE A 392 -24.06 -27.31 -20.70
C ILE A 392 -23.73 -28.64 -21.38
N SER A 393 -22.65 -29.31 -20.96
CA SER A 393 -22.29 -30.61 -21.54
C SER A 393 -23.45 -31.60 -21.44
N GLN A 394 -23.78 -32.21 -22.57
CA GLN A 394 -24.84 -33.22 -22.71
C GLN A 394 -24.44 -34.59 -22.14
N ASP A 395 -23.20 -34.76 -21.70
CA ASP A 395 -22.69 -36.03 -21.16
C ASP A 395 -23.48 -36.50 -19.92
N TYR A 396 -24.31 -35.63 -19.34
CA TYR A 396 -25.21 -35.95 -18.25
C TYR A 396 -26.67 -35.85 -18.70
N ASN A 397 -27.32 -37.00 -18.89
CA ASN A 397 -28.74 -37.16 -19.28
C ASN A 397 -29.77 -36.48 -18.35
N ASN A 398 -29.34 -35.80 -17.28
CA ASN A 398 -30.20 -35.19 -16.26
C ASN A 398 -29.96 -33.67 -16.19
N GLY A 399 -30.17 -32.94 -17.29
CA GLY A 399 -30.02 -31.47 -17.32
C GLY A 399 -30.67 -30.75 -16.12
N PHE A 400 -30.30 -29.49 -15.88
CA PHE A 400 -30.78 -28.78 -14.68
C PHE A 400 -32.31 -28.68 -14.67
N VAL A 401 -32.94 -29.28 -13.68
CA VAL A 401 -34.40 -29.26 -13.51
C VAL A 401 -34.81 -27.95 -12.84
N LYS A 402 -35.67 -27.16 -13.49
CA LYS A 402 -36.35 -26.03 -12.86
C LYS A 402 -37.35 -26.59 -11.84
N ARG A 403 -37.34 -26.03 -10.63
CA ARG A 403 -38.30 -26.41 -9.60
C ARG A 403 -39.65 -25.75 -9.87
N GLY A 404 -40.40 -26.29 -10.84
CA GLY A 404 -41.75 -25.85 -11.22
C GLY A 404 -42.85 -26.61 -10.47
N GLY A 405 -43.93 -25.92 -10.09
CA GLY A 405 -45.03 -26.44 -9.29
C GLY A 405 -45.65 -27.76 -9.78
N THR A 406 -45.77 -28.69 -8.84
CA THR A 406 -46.51 -29.95 -8.76
C THR A 406 -46.60 -30.94 -9.93
N ASN A 407 -46.48 -30.61 -11.23
CA ASN A 407 -46.71 -31.60 -12.30
C ASN A 407 -45.90 -31.42 -13.62
N SER A 408 -45.00 -30.45 -13.75
CA SER A 408 -44.16 -30.31 -14.97
C SER A 408 -42.71 -30.06 -14.60
N SER A 409 -41.84 -31.03 -14.89
CA SER A 409 -40.39 -30.86 -14.83
C SER A 409 -39.95 -30.03 -16.03
N SER A 410 -39.95 -28.70 -15.89
CA SER A 410 -39.26 -27.85 -16.86
C SER A 410 -37.75 -27.92 -16.62
N TYR A 411 -36.97 -27.90 -17.68
CA TYR A 411 -35.51 -27.90 -17.62
C TYR A 411 -34.99 -26.52 -18.01
N PHE A 412 -33.84 -26.12 -17.45
CA PHE A 412 -33.12 -24.95 -17.93
C PHE A 412 -32.61 -25.20 -19.36
N ALA A 413 -32.49 -24.12 -20.13
CA ALA A 413 -31.88 -24.16 -21.45
C ALA A 413 -30.49 -24.83 -21.39
N SER A 414 -30.15 -25.65 -22.39
CA SER A 414 -28.83 -26.25 -22.52
C SER A 414 -27.78 -25.27 -23.07
N THR A 415 -28.24 -24.18 -23.67
CA THR A 415 -27.41 -23.20 -24.38
C THR A 415 -27.71 -21.80 -23.90
N PHE A 416 -26.66 -21.03 -23.64
CA PHE A 416 -26.73 -19.63 -23.22
C PHE A 416 -25.83 -18.77 -24.10
N TYR A 417 -26.29 -17.57 -24.41
CA TYR A 417 -25.63 -16.59 -25.25
C TYR A 417 -25.21 -15.39 -24.42
N LEU A 418 -24.05 -14.82 -24.73
CA LEU A 418 -23.58 -13.59 -24.11
C LEU A 418 -24.57 -12.47 -24.39
N LEU A 419 -25.02 -11.79 -23.34
CA LEU A 419 -25.85 -10.61 -23.46
C LEU A 419 -24.95 -9.38 -23.66
N GLU A 420 -24.75 -8.97 -24.90
CA GLU A 420 -23.86 -7.85 -25.23
C GLU A 420 -24.26 -6.56 -24.50
N GLY A 421 -23.26 -5.89 -23.90
CA GLY A 421 -23.46 -4.66 -23.13
C GLY A 421 -24.08 -4.84 -21.74
N ALA A 422 -24.34 -6.10 -21.33
CA ALA A 422 -24.83 -6.43 -20.00
C ALA A 422 -23.70 -6.92 -19.10
N GLU A 423 -23.49 -6.20 -18.00
CA GLU A 423 -22.52 -6.57 -16.99
C GLU A 423 -23.17 -6.53 -15.62
N ALA A 424 -22.97 -7.59 -14.83
CA ALA A 424 -23.35 -7.60 -13.42
C ALA A 424 -22.06 -7.77 -12.62
N TYR A 425 -21.74 -6.79 -11.75
CA TYR A 425 -20.53 -6.85 -10.93
C TYR A 425 -19.23 -6.97 -11.78
N ASN A 426 -19.18 -6.29 -12.93
CA ASN A 426 -18.09 -6.36 -13.91
C ASN A 426 -17.85 -7.78 -14.45
N HIS A 427 -18.91 -8.58 -14.50
CA HIS A 427 -18.93 -9.93 -15.08
C HIS A 427 -20.02 -10.03 -16.15
N PRO A 428 -19.80 -10.85 -17.18
CA PRO A 428 -20.74 -10.98 -18.29
C PRO A 428 -22.04 -11.63 -17.83
N VAL A 429 -23.15 -11.22 -18.45
CA VAL A 429 -24.46 -11.85 -18.26
C VAL A 429 -24.76 -12.74 -19.47
N TYR A 430 -25.33 -13.92 -19.22
CA TYR A 430 -25.75 -14.80 -20.30
C TYR A 430 -27.24 -15.11 -20.22
N THR A 431 -27.86 -15.30 -21.38
CA THR A 431 -29.30 -15.54 -21.51
C THR A 431 -29.58 -16.67 -22.49
N SER A 432 -30.70 -17.38 -22.29
CA SER A 432 -31.17 -18.39 -23.25
C SER A 432 -31.77 -17.79 -24.53
N LEU A 433 -31.95 -16.47 -24.60
CA LEU A 433 -32.44 -15.79 -25.80
C LEU A 433 -31.31 -15.65 -26.84
N LEU A 434 -31.61 -15.98 -28.11
CA LEU A 434 -30.76 -15.56 -29.23
C LEU A 434 -30.86 -14.03 -29.36
N GLY A 435 -29.70 -13.36 -29.38
CA GLY A 435 -29.63 -11.92 -29.63
C GLY A 435 -30.28 -11.57 -30.97
N THR A 436 -31.19 -10.60 -30.97
CA THR A 436 -32.00 -10.19 -32.14
C THR A 436 -31.18 -9.57 -33.28
N GLY A 437 -29.87 -9.38 -33.10
CA GLY A 437 -28.93 -8.89 -34.11
C GLY A 437 -28.20 -9.99 -34.91
N GLN A 438 -28.19 -11.23 -34.43
CA GLN A 438 -27.92 -12.37 -35.29
C GLN A 438 -29.25 -12.67 -35.99
N GLU A 439 -29.45 -12.09 -37.18
CA GLU A 439 -30.34 -12.71 -38.16
C GLU A 439 -30.03 -14.20 -38.10
N ILE A 440 -31.05 -15.01 -37.83
CA ILE A 440 -30.97 -16.45 -37.98
C ILE A 440 -30.66 -16.61 -39.47
N ILE A 441 -29.37 -16.62 -39.80
CA ILE A 441 -28.89 -17.16 -41.06
C ILE A 441 -29.22 -18.63 -40.89
N HIS A 442 -30.45 -18.98 -41.25
CA HIS A 442 -30.77 -20.30 -41.72
C HIS A 442 -29.81 -20.50 -42.89
N HIS A 443 -28.61 -21.01 -42.58
CA HIS A 443 -27.82 -21.71 -43.55
C HIS A 443 -28.69 -22.91 -43.92
N GLU A 444 -29.54 -22.69 -44.93
CA GLU A 444 -30.15 -23.72 -45.75
C GLU A 444 -29.00 -24.51 -46.39
N LEU A 445 -28.36 -25.35 -45.58
CA LEU A 445 -27.78 -26.59 -46.08
C LEU A 445 -28.97 -27.51 -46.34
N LEU A 446 -29.72 -27.19 -47.40
CA LEU A 446 -30.64 -28.14 -48.00
C LEU A 446 -29.83 -29.40 -48.29
N PRO A 447 -30.15 -30.55 -47.67
CA PRO A 447 -29.58 -31.80 -48.12
C PRO A 447 -29.95 -32.01 -49.60
N PRO A 448 -29.09 -32.67 -50.39
CA PRO A 448 -29.42 -33.03 -51.77
C PRO A 448 -30.76 -33.79 -51.80
N PRO A 449 -31.64 -33.51 -52.79
CA PRO A 449 -33.06 -33.84 -52.74
C PRO A 449 -33.43 -35.32 -52.97
N ASP A 450 -32.66 -36.29 -52.46
CA ASP A 450 -32.88 -37.72 -52.79
C ASP A 450 -32.66 -38.72 -51.64
N GLN A 451 -32.78 -38.31 -50.36
CA GLN A 451 -32.80 -39.28 -49.25
C GLN A 451 -33.93 -39.00 -48.25
N ASP A 452 -34.99 -39.80 -48.35
CA ASP A 452 -36.00 -40.00 -47.32
C ASP A 452 -35.34 -40.62 -46.07
N VAL A 453 -34.76 -39.79 -45.22
CA VAL A 453 -34.46 -40.15 -43.83
C VAL A 453 -35.52 -39.51 -42.96
N ASP A 454 -36.44 -40.34 -42.47
CA ASP A 454 -37.48 -39.98 -41.50
C ASP A 454 -36.83 -39.70 -40.14
N VAL A 455 -36.15 -38.56 -40.01
CA VAL A 455 -35.76 -38.00 -38.72
C VAL A 455 -36.99 -37.28 -38.19
N THR A 456 -37.73 -37.98 -37.34
CA THR A 456 -38.74 -37.37 -36.47
C THR A 456 -38.06 -36.50 -35.43
N LEU A 457 -37.62 -35.30 -35.84
CA LEU A 457 -37.54 -34.17 -34.92
C LEU A 457 -38.99 -33.88 -34.50
N GLY A 458 -39.24 -33.92 -33.19
CA GLY A 458 -40.53 -33.66 -32.58
C GLY A 458 -40.93 -32.19 -32.70
N ASP A 459 -41.10 -31.70 -33.92
CA ASP A 459 -41.45 -30.32 -34.24
C ASP A 459 -42.96 -30.18 -34.35
N ASN A 460 -43.60 -30.07 -33.18
CA ASN A 460 -44.92 -29.44 -33.06
C ASN A 460 -45.13 -28.86 -31.65
N GLN A 461 -44.05 -28.47 -30.97
CA GLN A 461 -44.15 -27.43 -29.95
C GLN A 461 -44.17 -26.09 -30.66
N THR A 462 -45.36 -25.64 -31.04
CA THR A 462 -45.58 -24.20 -31.20
C THR A 462 -44.97 -23.49 -30.00
N LEU A 463 -44.16 -22.46 -30.23
CA LEU A 463 -43.52 -21.60 -29.25
C LEU A 463 -44.58 -20.79 -28.46
N SER A 464 -45.53 -21.48 -27.85
CA SER A 464 -46.64 -20.91 -27.12
C SER A 464 -46.14 -20.52 -25.73
N ASN A 465 -45.98 -19.22 -25.53
CA ASN A 465 -45.74 -18.57 -24.24
C ASN A 465 -44.57 -19.16 -23.43
N VAL A 466 -43.38 -19.22 -24.04
CA VAL A 466 -42.15 -19.38 -23.24
C VAL A 466 -41.93 -18.07 -22.48
N THR A 467 -42.58 -17.93 -21.32
CA THR A 467 -42.49 -16.73 -20.47
C THR A 467 -41.23 -16.71 -19.61
N ASP A 468 -40.51 -17.83 -19.52
CA ASP A 468 -39.36 -17.99 -18.64
C ASP A 468 -38.08 -18.10 -19.46
N ILE A 469 -37.33 -17.01 -19.48
CA ILE A 469 -35.96 -16.95 -19.99
C ILE A 469 -35.01 -17.27 -18.86
N ASP A 470 -34.04 -18.11 -19.18
CA ASP A 470 -33.01 -18.54 -18.25
C ASP A 470 -31.82 -17.60 -18.34
N ILE A 471 -31.32 -17.16 -17.19
CA ILE A 471 -30.30 -16.15 -17.06
C ILE A 471 -29.19 -16.70 -16.17
N ILE A 472 -27.96 -16.64 -16.67
CA ILE A 472 -26.75 -16.87 -15.88
C ILE A 472 -26.13 -15.51 -15.58
N VAL A 473 -25.95 -15.24 -14.30
CA VAL A 473 -25.40 -13.96 -13.82
C VAL A 473 -24.45 -14.21 -12.67
N PHE A 474 -23.41 -13.38 -12.55
CA PHE A 474 -22.49 -13.41 -11.42
C PHE A 474 -23.04 -12.58 -10.27
N THR A 475 -22.97 -13.09 -9.04
CA THR A 475 -23.44 -12.40 -7.84
C THR A 475 -22.39 -11.52 -7.17
N GLY A 476 -21.16 -11.49 -7.70
CA GLY A 476 -19.99 -10.90 -7.04
C GLY A 476 -19.04 -11.94 -6.42
N VAL A 477 -19.55 -13.14 -6.14
CA VAL A 477 -18.75 -14.27 -5.60
C VAL A 477 -19.01 -15.55 -6.38
N ARG A 478 -20.23 -15.80 -6.85
CA ARG A 478 -20.59 -17.04 -7.57
C ARG A 478 -21.40 -16.75 -8.81
N TRP A 479 -21.37 -17.70 -9.72
CA TRP A 479 -22.33 -17.76 -10.81
C TRP A 479 -23.63 -18.41 -10.32
N ILE A 480 -24.73 -17.74 -10.65
CA ILE A 480 -26.07 -18.24 -10.41
C ILE A 480 -26.81 -18.45 -11.71
N LEU A 481 -27.69 -19.44 -11.70
CA LEU A 481 -28.68 -19.68 -12.73
C LEU A 481 -30.06 -19.33 -12.16
N SER A 482 -30.77 -18.42 -12.83
CA SER A 482 -32.09 -17.90 -12.44
C SER A 482 -32.99 -17.78 -13.67
N TYR A 483 -34.24 -17.34 -13.48
CA TYR A 483 -35.20 -17.13 -14.56
C TYR A 483 -35.98 -15.84 -14.40
N LYS A 484 -36.47 -15.29 -15.53
CA LYS A 484 -37.00 -13.92 -15.66
C LYS A 484 -37.93 -13.47 -14.53
N SER A 485 -38.92 -14.29 -14.17
CA SER A 485 -40.04 -13.91 -13.28
C SER A 485 -39.60 -13.42 -11.89
N TRP A 486 -38.31 -13.49 -11.58
CA TRP A 486 -37.68 -13.14 -10.32
C TRP A 486 -36.81 -11.87 -10.38
N PHE A 487 -36.72 -11.21 -11.54
CA PHE A 487 -36.04 -9.94 -11.70
C PHE A 487 -37.07 -8.80 -11.75
N PRO A 488 -37.50 -8.27 -10.58
CA PRO A 488 -38.46 -7.17 -10.55
C PRO A 488 -37.92 -5.96 -11.30
N GLY A 489 -38.76 -5.38 -12.15
CA GLY A 489 -38.45 -4.19 -12.94
C GLY A 489 -38.09 -4.45 -14.40
N LEU A 490 -37.80 -5.69 -14.80
CA LEU A 490 -37.62 -6.06 -16.20
C LEU A 490 -38.99 -6.24 -16.88
N LYS A 491 -39.42 -5.24 -17.68
CA LYS A 491 -40.78 -5.19 -18.24
C LYS A 491 -40.90 -6.07 -19.48
N ASP A 492 -40.12 -5.78 -20.53
CA ASP A 492 -40.06 -6.60 -21.72
C ASP A 492 -38.85 -7.52 -21.66
N ILE A 493 -39.06 -8.78 -22.03
CA ILE A 493 -37.99 -9.77 -22.13
C ILE A 493 -37.43 -9.92 -23.52
N ASN A 494 -38.26 -9.62 -24.52
CA ASN A 494 -37.85 -9.77 -25.90
C ASN A 494 -36.99 -8.57 -26.32
N ASP A 495 -36.96 -7.51 -25.49
CA ASP A 495 -36.04 -6.39 -25.61
C ASP A 495 -34.70 -6.70 -24.92
N VAL A 496 -33.78 -7.25 -25.71
CA VAL A 496 -32.40 -7.53 -25.32
C VAL A 496 -31.69 -6.27 -24.81
N SER A 497 -32.02 -5.09 -25.35
CA SER A 497 -31.41 -3.82 -24.95
C SER A 497 -31.91 -3.36 -23.59
N GLU A 498 -33.21 -3.51 -23.29
CA GLU A 498 -33.77 -3.25 -21.96
C GLU A 498 -33.14 -4.18 -20.91
N MET A 499 -32.96 -5.45 -21.24
CA MET A 499 -32.33 -6.43 -20.37
C MET A 499 -30.86 -6.10 -20.10
N ALA A 500 -30.10 -5.72 -21.13
CA ALA A 500 -28.71 -5.30 -20.96
C ALA A 500 -28.59 -4.04 -20.11
N GLU A 501 -29.45 -3.04 -20.35
CA GLU A 501 -29.50 -1.84 -19.51
C GLU A 501 -29.88 -2.17 -18.06
N TYR A 502 -30.83 -3.08 -17.85
CA TYR A 502 -31.23 -3.51 -16.51
C TYR A 502 -30.03 -4.09 -15.75
N PHE A 503 -29.32 -5.06 -16.32
CA PHE A 503 -28.19 -5.68 -15.63
C PHE A 503 -27.04 -4.70 -15.38
N SER A 504 -26.74 -3.83 -16.34
CA SER A 504 -25.63 -2.88 -16.21
C SER A 504 -25.92 -1.70 -15.29
N LYS A 505 -27.17 -1.23 -15.18
CA LYS A 505 -27.50 0.01 -14.45
C LYS A 505 -28.44 -0.16 -13.26
N LYS A 506 -29.31 -1.16 -13.27
CA LYS A 506 -30.43 -1.27 -12.30
C LYS A 506 -30.34 -2.51 -11.43
N PHE A 507 -29.70 -3.57 -11.93
CA PHE A 507 -29.62 -4.83 -11.21
C PHE A 507 -28.74 -4.69 -9.99
N HIS A 508 -29.29 -5.12 -8.87
CA HIS A 508 -28.56 -5.32 -7.63
C HIS A 508 -29.09 -6.60 -6.98
N GLY A 509 -28.19 -7.53 -6.66
CA GLY A 509 -28.57 -8.84 -6.12
C GLY A 509 -29.35 -8.75 -4.79
N HIS A 510 -29.25 -7.64 -4.08
CA HIS A 510 -30.01 -7.41 -2.85
C HIS A 510 -31.53 -7.27 -3.04
N PHE A 511 -31.98 -6.47 -4.01
CA PHE A 511 -33.42 -6.15 -4.16
C PHE A 511 -34.17 -7.18 -5.00
N THR A 512 -33.44 -8.10 -5.60
CA THR A 512 -34.02 -9.11 -6.45
C THR A 512 -34.43 -10.29 -5.56
N LYS A 513 -35.75 -10.53 -5.51
CA LYS A 513 -36.29 -11.74 -4.89
C LYS A 513 -36.11 -12.84 -5.92
N TYR A 514 -34.99 -13.55 -5.88
CA TYR A 514 -34.71 -14.68 -6.77
C TYR A 514 -34.62 -16.03 -6.04
N THR A 515 -34.86 -17.11 -6.76
CA THR A 515 -34.38 -18.43 -6.37
C THR A 515 -33.32 -18.73 -7.38
N ALA A 516 -32.09 -18.71 -6.89
CA ALA A 516 -30.94 -19.05 -7.70
C ALA A 516 -30.55 -20.49 -7.43
N LEU A 517 -30.11 -21.15 -8.48
CA LEU A 517 -29.23 -22.30 -8.34
C LEU A 517 -27.79 -21.78 -8.40
N TYR A 518 -26.99 -22.03 -7.35
CA TYR A 518 -25.54 -21.84 -7.45
C TYR A 518 -24.98 -22.90 -8.37
N ILE A 519 -24.32 -22.45 -9.42
CA ILE A 519 -23.72 -23.35 -10.41
C ILE A 519 -22.18 -23.39 -10.24
N SER A 520 -21.56 -22.40 -9.58
CA SER A 520 -20.13 -22.39 -9.30
C SER A 520 -19.79 -22.46 -7.80
N GLU A 521 -18.56 -22.86 -7.50
CA GLU A 521 -17.89 -22.52 -6.24
C GLU A 521 -17.70 -20.99 -6.13
N PRO A 522 -17.49 -20.46 -4.91
CA PRO A 522 -17.02 -19.10 -4.71
C PRO A 522 -15.74 -18.81 -5.48
N ALA A 523 -15.66 -17.62 -6.07
CA ALA A 523 -14.48 -17.07 -6.71
C ALA A 523 -13.97 -15.87 -5.90
N TYR A 524 -12.95 -16.09 -5.07
CA TYR A 524 -12.35 -15.04 -4.26
C TYR A 524 -11.10 -14.46 -4.94
N VAL A 525 -11.00 -13.13 -4.94
CA VAL A 525 -9.88 -12.41 -5.58
C VAL A 525 -8.55 -12.66 -4.85
N SER A 526 -8.59 -12.94 -3.55
CA SER A 526 -7.39 -13.25 -2.76
C SER A 526 -6.68 -14.52 -3.24
N GLU A 527 -7.44 -15.55 -3.66
CA GLU A 527 -6.87 -16.81 -4.14
C GLU A 527 -6.26 -16.67 -5.54
N THR A 528 -6.89 -15.91 -6.43
CA THR A 528 -6.37 -15.69 -7.79
C THR A 528 -5.08 -14.87 -7.79
N LEU A 529 -4.95 -13.90 -6.90
CA LEU A 529 -3.70 -13.14 -6.73
C LEU A 529 -2.52 -14.03 -6.33
N TYR A 530 -2.76 -15.07 -5.55
CA TYR A 530 -1.71 -15.99 -5.12
C TYR A 530 -1.34 -16.99 -6.23
N MET A 531 -2.34 -17.47 -6.97
CA MET A 531 -2.19 -18.53 -7.99
C MET A 531 -1.45 -18.08 -9.27
N ASP A 532 -1.63 -16.83 -9.70
CA ASP A 532 -0.98 -16.27 -10.89
C ASP A 532 0.54 -16.23 -10.76
N SER A 533 1.05 -16.16 -9.52
CA SER A 533 2.50 -16.13 -9.26
C SER A 533 3.19 -17.50 -9.44
N GLN A 534 2.46 -18.61 -9.29
CA GLN A 534 3.09 -19.94 -9.20
C GLN A 534 2.74 -20.91 -10.34
N THR A 535 1.54 -20.82 -10.92
CA THR A 535 1.06 -21.91 -11.79
C THR A 535 0.97 -21.55 -13.27
N GLY A 536 0.96 -20.26 -13.62
CA GLY A 536 0.72 -19.80 -15.00
C GLY A 536 -0.61 -20.29 -15.59
N ALA A 537 -1.50 -20.86 -14.76
CA ALA A 537 -2.78 -21.39 -15.18
C ALA A 537 -3.78 -20.24 -15.23
N GLU A 538 -4.02 -19.73 -16.44
CA GLU A 538 -4.90 -18.59 -16.66
C GLU A 538 -6.34 -18.92 -16.21
N ALA A 539 -6.85 -18.13 -15.27
CA ALA A 539 -8.25 -18.18 -14.88
C ALA A 539 -9.13 -17.66 -16.04
N SER A 540 -9.82 -18.56 -16.72
CA SER A 540 -10.96 -18.16 -17.57
C SER A 540 -12.10 -17.70 -16.65
N PRO A 541 -12.91 -16.68 -17.03
CA PRO A 541 -14.12 -16.36 -16.27
C PRO A 541 -15.10 -17.54 -16.18
N SER A 542 -14.92 -18.54 -17.06
CA SER A 542 -15.64 -19.83 -17.06
C SER A 542 -14.88 -21.02 -16.44
N ASN A 543 -13.59 -20.89 -16.08
CA ASN A 543 -12.77 -21.99 -15.53
C ASN A 543 -12.95 -22.20 -14.02
N LEU A 544 -14.10 -21.81 -13.47
CA LEU A 544 -14.44 -22.23 -12.12
C LEU A 544 -14.73 -23.73 -12.12
N LYS A 545 -14.35 -24.41 -11.04
CA LYS A 545 -14.71 -25.81 -10.85
C LYS A 545 -16.20 -25.84 -10.48
N TRP A 546 -17.06 -26.04 -11.48
CA TRP A 546 -18.51 -26.06 -11.30
C TRP A 546 -18.90 -27.32 -10.53
N GLN A 547 -19.27 -27.15 -9.25
CA GLN A 547 -19.87 -28.22 -8.45
C GLN A 547 -21.37 -27.99 -8.33
N TYR A 548 -22.15 -29.06 -8.43
CA TYR A 548 -23.57 -29.02 -8.14
C TYR A 548 -23.78 -28.66 -6.66
N SER A 549 -24.25 -27.45 -6.38
CA SER A 549 -24.80 -27.14 -5.06
C SER A 549 -26.15 -27.84 -4.94
N SER A 550 -26.26 -28.83 -4.06
CA SER A 550 -27.56 -29.41 -3.67
C SER A 550 -28.45 -28.40 -2.92
N ALA A 551 -27.91 -27.26 -2.52
CA ALA A 551 -28.66 -26.18 -1.88
C ALA A 551 -29.31 -25.29 -2.95
N LEU A 552 -30.62 -25.46 -3.12
CA LEU A 552 -31.49 -24.43 -3.68
C LEU A 552 -31.60 -23.31 -2.62
N ALA A 553 -30.85 -22.23 -2.76
CA ALA A 553 -31.01 -21.08 -1.90
C ALA A 553 -32.19 -20.24 -2.44
N ALA A 554 -33.34 -20.34 -1.79
CA ALA A 554 -34.41 -19.38 -2.02
C ALA A 554 -34.03 -18.05 -1.36
N PHE A 555 -33.73 -17.02 -2.15
CA PHE A 555 -33.64 -15.63 -1.68
C PHE A 555 -35.07 -15.09 -1.47
N GLN A 556 -35.74 -15.58 -0.44
CA GLN A 556 -36.93 -14.92 0.06
C GLN A 556 -36.52 -13.96 1.17
N SER A 557 -36.85 -12.67 1.00
CA SER A 557 -36.77 -11.65 2.05
C SER A 557 -37.66 -11.94 3.26
N THR A 558 -38.34 -13.09 3.28
CA THR A 558 -39.27 -13.55 4.31
C THR A 558 -39.10 -15.05 4.52
N PHE A 559 -38.27 -15.40 5.51
CA PHE A 559 -38.52 -16.38 6.56
C PHE A 559 -39.29 -17.67 6.17
N ASP A 560 -38.59 -18.71 5.70
CA ASP A 560 -38.80 -20.08 6.18
C ASP A 560 -37.67 -21.02 5.72
N GLN A 561 -36.64 -21.19 6.56
CA GLN A 561 -35.47 -22.05 6.28
C GLN A 561 -35.51 -23.40 7.02
N ARG A 562 -36.70 -23.87 7.42
CA ARG A 562 -36.87 -25.20 8.05
C ARG A 562 -37.16 -26.28 7.01
N LEU A 563 -36.14 -26.81 6.34
CA LEU A 563 -36.10 -28.07 5.53
C LEU A 563 -34.76 -28.04 4.75
N GLN A 564 -33.74 -28.89 4.91
CA GLN A 564 -33.64 -30.34 5.08
C GLN A 564 -32.20 -30.74 5.54
N PRO A 565 -32.00 -31.81 6.34
CA PRO A 565 -30.67 -32.36 6.64
C PRO A 565 -30.18 -33.49 5.70
N ASP A 566 -31.01 -34.07 4.82
CA ASP A 566 -30.74 -35.41 4.25
C ASP A 566 -30.49 -35.44 2.73
N LEU A 567 -29.67 -34.53 2.18
CA LEU A 567 -29.24 -34.59 0.77
C LEU A 567 -27.72 -34.82 0.62
N GLU A 568 -27.23 -35.93 1.19
CA GLU A 568 -25.96 -36.55 0.82
C GLU A 568 -26.14 -37.38 -0.46
N LYS A 569 -26.01 -36.76 -1.63
CA LYS A 569 -25.66 -37.49 -2.86
C LYS A 569 -24.54 -36.73 -3.60
N SER A 570 -23.50 -37.49 -3.94
CA SER A 570 -22.24 -37.05 -4.54
C SER A 570 -22.41 -35.98 -5.63
N PRO A 571 -21.60 -34.91 -5.65
CA PRO A 571 -21.69 -33.88 -6.66
C PRO A 571 -21.25 -34.44 -8.01
N VAL A 572 -22.16 -34.40 -8.98
CA VAL A 572 -21.83 -34.58 -10.39
C VAL A 572 -21.31 -33.23 -10.89
N LEU A 573 -20.05 -33.16 -11.30
CA LEU A 573 -19.47 -31.96 -11.90
C LEU A 573 -20.08 -31.76 -13.30
N THR A 574 -20.97 -30.79 -13.42
CA THR A 574 -21.48 -30.35 -14.72
C THR A 574 -20.49 -29.38 -15.33
N LYS A 575 -19.95 -29.68 -16.52
CA LYS A 575 -19.00 -28.82 -17.21
C LYS A 575 -19.73 -27.93 -18.21
N PHE A 576 -19.52 -26.61 -18.11
CA PHE A 576 -19.84 -25.69 -19.20
C PHE A 576 -18.69 -25.69 -20.20
N SER A 577 -19.00 -25.79 -21.49
CA SER A 577 -18.02 -25.63 -22.57
C SER A 577 -18.23 -24.30 -23.27
N CYS A 578 -17.15 -23.53 -23.36
CA CYS A 578 -17.05 -22.37 -24.25
C CYS A 578 -16.97 -22.88 -25.69
N ILE A 579 -17.81 -22.35 -26.57
CA ILE A 579 -17.68 -22.62 -28.01
C ILE A 579 -17.05 -21.38 -28.63
N GLU A 580 -15.74 -21.43 -28.81
CA GLU A 580 -15.00 -20.42 -29.56
C GLU A 580 -15.20 -20.69 -31.06
N GLU A 581 -15.72 -19.71 -31.81
CA GLU A 581 -15.66 -19.75 -33.26
C GLU A 581 -14.20 -19.54 -33.66
N ASN A 582 -13.58 -20.56 -34.27
CA ASN A 582 -12.15 -20.61 -34.59
C ASN A 582 -11.65 -19.35 -35.33
N GLY A 583 -11.15 -18.38 -34.57
CA GLY A 583 -10.39 -17.22 -35.05
C GLY A 583 -8.89 -17.52 -34.99
N VAL A 584 -8.18 -17.23 -36.07
CA VAL A 584 -6.74 -17.52 -36.24
C VAL A 584 -5.91 -16.59 -35.35
N ASP A 585 -5.31 -17.11 -34.28
CA ASP A 585 -4.40 -16.35 -33.40
C ASP A 585 -2.95 -16.29 -33.94
N GLY A 586 -2.32 -15.12 -33.81
CA GLY A 586 -0.91 -14.86 -34.15
C GLY A 586 -0.01 -14.71 -32.90
N PRO A 587 1.29 -15.05 -32.98
CA PRO A 587 2.16 -15.12 -31.80
C PRO A 587 2.68 -13.74 -31.33
N GLY A 588 2.58 -13.48 -30.02
CA GLY A 588 3.10 -12.28 -29.36
C GLY A 588 4.42 -12.55 -28.61
N LEU A 589 5.40 -11.66 -28.79
CA LEU A 589 6.73 -11.68 -28.18
C LEU A 589 6.73 -11.07 -26.77
N GLU A 590 7.42 -11.72 -25.84
CA GLU A 590 7.52 -11.40 -24.43
C GLU A 590 8.86 -10.69 -24.12
N LYS A 591 8.83 -9.58 -23.36
CA LYS A 591 10.02 -8.92 -22.81
C LYS A 591 9.99 -9.00 -21.29
N LYS A 592 11.10 -9.45 -20.69
CA LYS A 592 11.34 -9.41 -19.25
C LYS A 592 11.88 -8.04 -18.82
N SER A 593 11.42 -7.58 -17.67
CA SER A 593 11.86 -6.36 -16.97
C SER A 593 12.56 -6.79 -15.69
N ASN A 594 13.80 -6.36 -15.48
CA ASN A 594 14.55 -6.54 -14.24
C ASN A 594 14.44 -5.26 -13.42
N GLY A 595 14.14 -5.37 -12.13
CA GLY A 595 14.14 -4.25 -11.19
C GLY A 595 14.55 -4.71 -9.80
N GLY A 596 15.49 -3.96 -9.19
CA GLY A 596 15.69 -3.98 -7.74
C GLY A 596 17.13 -4.05 -7.22
N ILE A 597 18.01 -3.08 -7.53
CA ILE A 597 19.31 -2.88 -6.86
C ILE A 597 19.42 -1.42 -6.33
N GLY A 598 18.42 -0.93 -5.61
CA GLY A 598 18.39 0.45 -5.10
C GLY A 598 18.99 0.64 -3.71
N ALA A 599 18.85 -0.35 -2.81
CA ALA A 599 19.10 -0.16 -1.38
C ALA A 599 20.59 -0.18 -0.99
N PHE A 600 21.43 -0.94 -1.69
CA PHE A 600 22.87 -1.00 -1.41
C PHE A 600 23.62 0.27 -1.82
N ILE A 601 23.08 1.04 -2.76
CA ILE A 601 23.73 2.24 -3.32
C ILE A 601 23.70 3.40 -2.33
N GLY A 602 22.62 3.59 -1.55
CA GLY A 602 22.51 4.71 -0.60
C GLY A 602 23.52 4.66 0.54
N ILE A 603 23.69 3.48 1.16
CA ILE A 603 24.64 3.26 2.26
C ILE A 603 26.09 3.34 1.75
N ALA A 604 26.35 2.75 0.57
CA ALA A 604 27.65 2.84 -0.08
C ALA A 604 28.01 4.28 -0.46
N LEU A 605 27.05 5.09 -0.90
CA LEU A 605 27.28 6.50 -1.24
C LEU A 605 27.51 7.38 -0.01
N ALA A 606 26.83 7.13 1.12
CA ALA A 606 27.09 7.85 2.37
C ALA A 606 28.49 7.53 2.92
N ALA A 607 28.86 6.25 2.94
CA ALA A 607 30.20 5.80 3.32
C ALA A 607 31.27 6.35 2.35
N ALA A 608 31.02 6.30 1.03
CA ALA A 608 31.92 6.84 0.03
C ALA A 608 32.06 8.36 0.14
N PHE A 609 30.97 9.09 0.42
CA PHE A 609 31.01 10.54 0.62
C PHE A 609 31.84 10.90 1.85
N VAL A 610 31.64 10.22 2.98
CA VAL A 610 32.45 10.37 4.20
C VAL A 610 33.92 10.08 3.92
N LEU A 611 34.23 8.95 3.27
CA LEU A 611 35.61 8.58 2.93
C LEU A 611 36.24 9.57 1.95
N THR A 612 35.45 10.13 1.03
CA THR A 612 35.89 11.15 0.08
C THR A 612 36.18 12.47 0.79
N VAL A 613 35.30 12.93 1.69
CA VAL A 613 35.52 14.13 2.49
C VAL A 613 36.74 13.95 3.39
N ALA A 614 36.87 12.81 4.07
CA ALA A 614 38.04 12.48 4.89
C ALA A 614 39.33 12.48 4.04
N TYR A 615 39.30 11.88 2.85
CA TYR A 615 40.43 11.84 1.92
C TYR A 615 40.82 13.25 1.43
N PHE A 616 39.86 14.06 1.00
CA PHE A 616 40.10 15.43 0.54
C PHE A 616 40.63 16.34 1.65
N VAL A 617 40.13 16.18 2.87
CA VAL A 617 40.62 16.93 4.04
C VAL A 617 42.02 16.47 4.45
N CYS A 618 42.31 15.17 4.34
CA CYS A 618 43.62 14.60 4.70
C CYS A 618 44.73 14.84 3.67
N CYS A 619 44.42 15.11 2.39
CA CYS A 619 45.41 15.26 1.33
C CYS A 619 45.31 16.59 0.53
N PRO A 620 45.32 17.78 1.16
CA PRO A 620 45.09 19.04 0.45
C PRO A 620 46.24 19.50 -0.46
N ASN A 621 47.42 18.87 -0.40
CA ASN A 621 48.65 19.35 -1.04
C ASN A 621 49.22 18.44 -2.16
N ARG A 622 48.47 17.45 -2.64
CA ARG A 622 48.86 16.74 -3.86
C ARG A 622 48.56 17.66 -5.05
N LYS A 623 49.58 18.38 -5.55
CA LYS A 623 49.51 19.08 -6.83
C LYS A 623 48.88 18.12 -7.85
N THR A 624 47.85 18.59 -8.54
CA THR A 624 47.22 17.97 -9.70
C THR A 624 48.30 17.65 -10.73
N GLN A 625 48.95 16.49 -10.60
CA GLN A 625 49.39 15.76 -11.77
C GLN A 625 48.11 15.28 -12.42
N GLN A 626 47.88 15.79 -13.62
CA GLN A 626 46.86 15.37 -14.55
C GLN A 626 46.87 13.84 -14.62
N MET A 627 45.97 13.19 -13.88
CA MET A 627 45.60 11.81 -14.14
C MET A 627 44.75 11.88 -15.40
N ASP A 628 45.35 11.54 -16.54
CA ASP A 628 44.59 11.10 -17.70
C ASP A 628 43.90 9.80 -17.28
N VAL A 629 42.64 9.93 -16.86
CA VAL A 629 41.73 8.81 -16.67
C VAL A 629 41.27 8.41 -18.06
N GLU A 630 41.93 7.42 -18.67
CA GLU A 630 41.27 6.60 -19.70
C GLU A 630 40.10 5.90 -19.02
N MET A 631 38.90 6.41 -19.27
CA MET A 631 37.65 5.71 -18.97
C MET A 631 37.57 4.53 -19.94
N GLU A 632 38.10 3.39 -19.50
CA GLU A 632 37.80 2.11 -20.15
C GLU A 632 36.36 1.74 -19.77
N GLU A 633 35.50 1.64 -20.79
CA GLU A 633 34.09 1.26 -20.70
C GLU A 633 33.99 -0.16 -20.11
N LEU A 634 33.78 -0.25 -18.79
CA LEU A 634 33.44 -1.51 -18.12
C LEU A 634 32.01 -1.91 -18.52
N GLN A 635 31.91 -2.73 -19.56
CA GLN A 635 30.70 -3.52 -19.83
C GLN A 635 30.59 -4.59 -18.74
N PHE A 636 29.62 -4.44 -17.85
CA PHE A 636 29.19 -5.50 -16.93
C PHE A 636 28.24 -6.44 -17.68
N ASP A 637 28.62 -7.72 -17.75
CA ASP A 637 27.77 -8.80 -18.26
C ASP A 637 26.84 -9.25 -17.13
N GLU A 638 25.53 -9.09 -17.32
CA GLU A 638 24.48 -9.19 -16.29
C GLU A 638 24.11 -10.64 -15.89
N ASN A 639 24.98 -11.63 -16.15
CA ASN A 639 24.66 -13.06 -15.99
C ASN A 639 25.65 -13.88 -15.16
N GLU A 640 26.56 -13.28 -14.39
CA GLU A 640 27.49 -14.04 -13.56
C GLU A 640 27.09 -14.03 -12.08
N GLU A 641 26.65 -15.19 -11.59
CA GLU A 641 26.35 -15.49 -10.20
C GLU A 641 27.69 -15.56 -9.42
N ILE A 642 27.97 -14.56 -8.58
CA ILE A 642 29.21 -14.50 -7.79
C ILE A 642 28.97 -15.13 -6.41
N ASP A 643 29.66 -16.25 -6.15
CA ASP A 643 29.85 -16.83 -4.82
C ASP A 643 30.70 -15.87 -3.95
N VAL A 644 30.08 -15.25 -2.95
CA VAL A 644 30.73 -14.33 -2.01
C VAL A 644 31.34 -15.12 -0.85
N GLU A 645 32.50 -15.72 -1.07
CA GLU A 645 33.40 -16.14 0.02
C GLU A 645 34.86 -16.26 -0.45
N GLN A 646 35.46 -15.16 -0.94
CA GLN A 646 36.92 -14.88 -0.98
C GLN A 646 37.20 -13.74 -1.97
N ASP A 647 37.16 -12.48 -1.52
CA ASP A 647 38.04 -11.41 -2.02
C ASP A 647 37.73 -10.07 -1.33
N VAL A 648 38.14 -9.97 -0.07
CA VAL A 648 38.33 -8.66 0.61
C VAL A 648 39.71 -8.67 1.27
N THR A 649 40.76 -8.81 0.45
CA THR A 649 42.14 -8.61 0.91
C THR A 649 43.06 -8.20 -0.24
N ALA A 650 42.80 -7.06 -0.88
CA ALA A 650 43.77 -6.47 -1.82
C ALA A 650 43.57 -4.96 -2.06
N ALA A 651 43.55 -4.12 -1.02
CA ALA A 651 43.88 -2.69 -1.16
C ALA A 651 44.00 -2.00 0.21
N ALA A 652 45.17 -2.08 0.84
CA ALA A 652 45.73 -1.05 1.74
C ALA A 652 47.04 -1.54 2.37
N GLU A 653 48.10 -1.74 1.57
CA GLU A 653 49.45 -1.70 2.13
C GLU A 653 49.90 -0.24 2.25
N CYS A 654 49.53 0.40 3.36
CA CYS A 654 50.26 1.57 3.84
C CYS A 654 51.49 1.06 4.61
N LYS A 655 52.66 1.08 3.97
CA LYS A 655 53.94 0.93 4.67
C LYS A 655 54.08 2.05 5.71
N VAL A 656 54.05 1.66 6.97
CA VAL A 656 54.49 2.47 8.10
C VAL A 656 55.96 2.16 8.32
N ASP A 657 56.83 2.96 7.71
CA ASP A 657 58.24 3.05 8.12
C ASP A 657 58.43 4.41 8.83
N ASP A 658 58.81 4.34 10.11
CA ASP A 658 59.25 5.38 11.04
C ASP A 658 58.40 6.66 11.19
N TRP A 659 57.39 6.60 12.08
CA TRP A 659 56.87 7.74 12.88
C TRP A 659 56.56 7.31 14.31
#